data_AF-A0A8H7L323-F1
#
_entry.id   AF-A0A8H7L323-F1
#
_cell.length_a   1.000
_cell.length_b   1.000
_cell.length_c   1.000
_cell.angle_alpha   90.00
_cell.angle_beta   90.00
_cell.angle_gamma   90.00
#
_symmetry.space_group_name_H-M   'P 1'
#
loop_
_entity.id
_entity.type
_entity.pdbx_description
1 polymer ?
#
loop_
_entity_poly.entity_id
_entity_poly.type
_entity_poly.pdbx_seq_one_letter_code
_entity_poly.pdbx_strand_id
1 'polypeptide(L)'
;MAAIPIRGRGTIARQSHSFSPSSTMDKLSSLSRFKASCPFLGRTKTSTLRTMCTSTSPRFPTISQLTERATKCPVMGPALQTRSTQIVAGYASVAGNTDVTNLHHSKGIFPGSGNLAGIERCPHASAARAAARMAEDLAAAAKTKAQEEAKQKAAAAAAATAKAAAAGGCPFHKAAESSTSAQKVDMSQKKTPAGFNYEKFYDVELEKKHKDQSYRYFNNINRLAAKFPVAHTGNVKEEVEVWCANDYLGMGTNPVVLETTHRALNKYGAGAGGTRNIAGNGALHLALEKELATLHRKDAALVFSSCYVANDATLSTLGSKLPDCVFFSDTMNHASMIQGMRHSGAKKVLFKHNDLADLEAKLQMYPKEQAKVIAFESVYSMCGSIGPIKEICDLAEKYGALTFLDEVHAVGLYGPRGAGVAEHLDYDAHKKAGENPAPIKGSVMDRVDIITGTLGKAYGTIGGYIAGSHDFVDMIRSYAPGFIFTTSLPPATVAGARASIVYQKEYVGDRQLKQVNVREVKQRFEQIDIPVVPGPSHIVPVLVGDAALAKAASDKLLAEHNIYVQSINYPTVAVGEERLRVTVTPRHTLEQIDKLVRAMDQTFAELGINRLSDWKAAGGRAGVGIDGRSAHVDPIWTDAQVGIADGTAPRTLRAGQSAFVDTRAVAVTRERFDGLLGKVAAKEEAREPLARASLKMGKGVKHAYEVPHAPLSLLEVTSSA
;
A
#
# COMPACT_ATOMS: atom_id res chain seq x y z
N MET A 1 44.47 -2.16 -55.34
CA MET A 1 45.49 -1.09 -55.54
C MET A 1 45.60 -0.35 -54.21
N ALA A 2 46.46 -0.79 -53.29
CA ALA A 2 47.86 -0.34 -53.07
C ALA A 2 47.92 1.13 -52.60
N ALA A 3 48.60 1.57 -51.52
CA ALA A 3 49.56 0.95 -50.60
C ALA A 3 49.72 1.83 -49.33
N ILE A 4 50.32 1.26 -48.27
CA ILE A 4 50.83 1.89 -47.03
C ILE A 4 52.36 2.16 -47.20
N PRO A 5 53.02 3.07 -46.43
CA PRO A 5 53.91 2.62 -45.32
C PRO A 5 53.94 3.58 -44.07
N ILE A 6 53.70 3.14 -42.83
CA ILE A 6 54.58 2.72 -41.69
C ILE A 6 55.87 3.50 -41.36
N ARG A 7 55.93 4.13 -40.15
CA ARG A 7 56.84 3.90 -38.96
C ARG A 7 56.87 5.18 -38.07
N GLY A 8 56.95 5.14 -36.74
CA GLY A 8 57.46 4.11 -35.83
C GLY A 8 57.06 4.26 -34.35
N ARG A 9 57.69 3.38 -33.56
CA ARG A 9 57.36 2.87 -32.20
C ARG A 9 57.66 3.85 -31.05
N GLY A 10 56.95 3.67 -29.93
CA GLY A 10 57.34 4.19 -28.61
C GLY A 10 56.51 3.58 -27.48
N THR A 11 57.18 3.08 -26.46
CA THR A 11 56.80 2.05 -25.48
C THR A 11 56.01 2.55 -24.27
N ILE A 12 55.25 1.63 -23.65
CA ILE A 12 54.52 1.78 -22.39
C ILE A 12 55.47 1.97 -21.20
N ALA A 13 55.23 2.98 -20.36
CA ALA A 13 55.74 3.05 -18.99
C ALA A 13 54.67 3.66 -18.06
N ARG A 14 54.27 2.88 -17.04
CA ARG A 14 53.50 3.34 -15.87
C ARG A 14 54.41 4.18 -14.98
N GLN A 15 53.99 5.40 -14.63
CA GLN A 15 54.49 6.09 -13.45
C GLN A 15 53.35 6.76 -12.66
N SER A 16 53.48 6.57 -11.36
CA SER A 16 52.72 7.04 -10.21
C SER A 16 52.93 8.53 -9.89
N HIS A 17 52.10 9.04 -8.96
CA HIS A 17 52.06 10.35 -8.29
C HIS A 17 50.87 11.20 -8.77
N SER A 18 50.06 11.87 -7.93
CA SER A 18 50.03 12.05 -6.47
C SER A 18 48.72 12.78 -6.14
N PHE A 19 47.91 12.27 -5.22
CA PHE A 19 46.73 12.97 -4.68
C PHE A 19 47.18 13.96 -3.58
N SER A 20 46.82 15.23 -3.73
CA SER A 20 46.96 16.32 -2.75
C SER A 20 45.57 16.70 -2.19
N PRO A 21 45.45 17.26 -0.96
CA PRO A 21 44.35 16.98 -0.04
C PRO A 21 43.24 18.04 -0.06
N SER A 22 41.97 17.61 -0.22
CA SER A 22 40.80 18.46 -0.02
C SER A 22 39.87 18.03 1.13
N SER A 23 40.22 16.99 1.90
CA SER A 23 39.33 16.40 2.93
C SER A 23 39.30 17.12 4.28
N THR A 24 40.10 18.18 4.47
CA THR A 24 40.24 18.86 5.77
C THR A 24 39.28 20.05 5.94
N MET A 25 38.89 20.72 4.86
CA MET A 25 37.94 21.86 4.94
C MET A 25 36.50 21.41 5.26
N ASP A 26 36.10 20.21 4.83
CA ASP A 26 34.71 19.73 4.97
C ASP A 26 34.37 19.24 6.39
N LYS A 27 35.39 18.84 7.17
CA LYS A 27 35.22 18.48 8.59
C LYS A 27 35.05 19.71 9.50
N LEU A 28 35.58 20.87 9.09
CA LEU A 28 35.49 22.12 9.85
C LEU A 28 34.10 22.74 9.76
N SER A 29 33.48 22.69 8.58
CA SER A 29 32.10 23.14 8.36
C SER A 29 31.11 22.32 9.21
N SER A 30 31.34 21.00 9.29
CA SER A 30 30.51 20.05 10.04
C SER A 30 30.51 20.33 11.56
N LEU A 31 31.68 20.55 12.17
CA LEU A 31 31.81 20.85 13.60
C LEU A 31 31.18 22.20 14.00
N SER A 32 31.25 23.19 13.11
CA SER A 32 30.63 24.50 13.35
C SER A 32 29.10 24.43 13.35
N ARG A 33 28.50 23.58 12.49
CA ARG A 33 27.05 23.32 12.47
C ARG A 33 26.56 22.62 13.74
N PHE A 34 27.28 21.61 14.23
CA PHE A 34 26.94 20.94 15.49
C PHE A 34 27.02 21.87 16.72
N LYS A 35 27.96 22.83 16.72
CA LYS A 35 28.07 23.85 17.77
C LYS A 35 26.86 24.80 17.81
N ALA A 36 26.31 25.14 16.64
CA ALA A 36 25.12 25.99 16.55
C ALA A 36 23.84 25.26 16.99
N SER A 37 23.77 23.94 16.77
CA SER A 37 22.59 23.11 17.10
C SER A 37 22.57 22.56 18.53
N CYS A 38 23.69 22.57 19.27
CA CYS A 38 23.79 21.99 20.60
C CYS A 38 24.13 23.06 21.67
N PRO A 39 23.15 23.49 22.49
CA PRO A 39 23.34 24.51 23.53
C PRO A 39 24.45 24.16 24.54
N PHE A 40 24.69 22.87 24.76
CA PHE A 40 25.68 22.35 25.70
C PHE A 40 27.12 22.45 25.18
N LEU A 41 27.32 22.45 23.85
CA LEU A 41 28.63 22.61 23.21
C LEU A 41 28.87 24.05 22.72
N GLY A 42 27.81 24.86 22.62
CA GLY A 42 27.84 26.23 22.10
C GLY A 42 28.86 27.17 22.78
N ARG A 43 29.14 26.96 24.07
CA ARG A 43 30.11 27.78 24.84
C ARG A 43 31.56 27.28 24.77
N THR A 44 31.84 26.16 24.12
CA THR A 44 33.19 25.59 24.03
C THR A 44 33.93 26.12 22.79
N LYS A 45 35.19 26.54 22.94
CA LYS A 45 36.01 27.00 21.82
C LYS A 45 36.24 25.86 20.82
N THR A 46 36.20 26.18 19.52
CA THR A 46 36.32 25.18 18.45
C THR A 46 37.66 24.44 18.48
N SER A 47 38.73 25.11 18.91
CA SER A 47 40.05 24.49 19.15
C SER A 47 39.99 23.42 20.24
N THR A 48 39.31 23.70 21.35
CA THR A 48 39.13 22.73 22.45
C THR A 48 38.31 21.52 22.01
N LEU A 49 37.23 21.71 21.24
CA LEU A 49 36.43 20.60 20.71
C LEU A 49 37.26 19.70 19.77
N ARG A 50 38.15 20.29 18.97
CA ARG A 50 39.08 19.54 18.11
C ARG A 50 40.02 18.69 18.94
N THR A 51 40.66 19.27 19.95
CA THR A 51 41.53 18.52 20.88
C THR A 51 40.78 17.38 21.54
N MET A 52 39.58 17.64 22.06
CA MET A 52 38.75 16.63 22.73
C MET A 52 38.30 15.50 21.81
N CYS A 53 38.10 15.76 20.52
CA CYS A 53 37.71 14.76 19.54
C CYS A 53 38.85 13.79 19.22
N THR A 54 40.10 14.25 19.33
CA THR A 54 41.29 13.46 19.00
C THR A 54 42.02 12.92 20.22
N SER A 55 41.76 13.47 21.41
CA SER A 55 42.30 12.99 22.68
C SER A 55 41.41 11.89 23.26
N THR A 56 42.01 10.77 23.63
CA THR A 56 41.35 9.66 24.30
C THR A 56 40.97 10.03 25.73
N SER A 57 39.83 9.52 26.21
CA SER A 57 39.45 9.70 27.61
C SER A 57 40.45 8.99 28.53
N PRO A 58 40.98 9.70 29.56
CA PRO A 58 41.83 9.07 30.55
C PRO A 58 41.06 8.11 31.47
N ARG A 59 39.72 8.19 31.50
CA ARG A 59 38.85 7.33 32.29
C ARG A 59 38.30 6.15 31.49
N PHE A 60 38.11 6.34 30.18
CA PHE A 60 37.58 5.35 29.23
C PHE A 60 38.44 5.31 27.95
N PRO A 61 39.54 4.53 27.93
CA PRO A 61 40.55 4.58 26.86
C PRO A 61 40.06 4.20 25.45
N THR A 62 38.82 3.70 25.31
CA THR A 62 38.24 3.32 24.02
C THR A 62 37.42 4.43 23.36
N ILE A 63 37.16 5.55 24.07
CA ILE A 63 36.38 6.68 23.56
C ILE A 63 37.16 8.00 23.63
N SER A 64 36.78 8.97 22.79
CA SER A 64 37.37 10.31 22.87
C SER A 64 36.81 11.09 24.05
N GLN A 65 37.58 12.07 24.55
CA GLN A 65 37.13 12.98 25.61
C GLN A 65 35.88 13.77 25.19
N LEU A 66 35.67 13.99 23.88
CA LEU A 66 34.47 14.62 23.37
C LEU A 66 33.24 13.72 23.54
N THR A 67 33.36 12.43 23.23
CA THR A 67 32.28 11.45 23.43
C THR A 67 31.93 11.31 24.91
N GLU A 68 32.93 11.25 25.79
CA GLU A 68 32.72 11.25 27.25
C GLU A 68 32.01 12.52 27.73
N ARG A 69 32.35 13.69 27.18
CA ARG A 69 31.66 14.95 27.54
C ARG A 69 30.24 15.01 27.00
N ALA A 70 29.97 14.37 25.86
CA ALA A 70 28.64 14.33 25.25
C ALA A 70 27.63 13.48 26.03
N THR A 71 28.07 12.44 26.77
CA THR A 71 27.17 11.66 27.65
C THR A 71 26.64 12.47 28.83
N LYS A 72 27.32 13.57 29.18
CA LYS A 72 26.89 14.52 30.22
C LYS A 72 25.88 15.55 29.72
N CYS A 73 25.62 15.61 28.41
CA CYS A 73 24.62 16.50 27.82
C CYS A 73 23.20 15.97 28.11
N PRO A 74 22.27 16.80 28.60
CA PRO A 74 20.91 16.38 28.95
C PRO A 74 20.05 15.96 27.76
N VAL A 75 20.45 16.29 26.52
CA VAL A 75 19.73 15.94 25.29
C VAL A 75 20.43 14.81 24.52
N MET A 76 21.75 14.91 24.34
CA MET A 76 22.55 13.91 23.62
C MET A 76 22.83 12.65 24.46
N GLY A 77 22.94 12.79 25.79
CA GLY A 77 23.20 11.68 26.69
C GLY A 77 22.13 10.58 26.61
N PRO A 78 20.84 10.92 26.73
CA PRO A 78 19.76 9.95 26.56
C PRO A 78 19.75 9.28 25.18
N ALA A 79 19.97 10.05 24.11
CA ALA A 79 19.98 9.51 22.74
C ALA A 79 21.16 8.55 22.48
N LEU A 80 22.34 8.84 23.03
CA LEU A 80 23.50 7.94 22.97
C LEU A 80 23.27 6.68 23.79
N GLN A 81 22.60 6.81 24.94
CA GLN A 81 22.24 5.69 25.79
C GLN A 81 21.24 4.75 25.10
N THR A 82 20.19 5.28 24.46
CA THR A 82 19.22 4.50 23.67
C THR A 82 19.89 3.75 22.52
N ARG A 83 20.81 4.40 21.78
CA ARG A 83 21.57 3.73 20.71
C ARG A 83 22.51 2.65 21.24
N SER A 84 23.16 2.86 22.39
CA SER A 84 24.03 1.85 23.00
C SER A 84 23.26 0.58 23.40
N THR A 85 22.05 0.73 23.97
CA THR A 85 21.15 -0.41 24.27
C THR A 85 20.65 -1.12 23.02
N GLN A 86 20.44 -0.40 21.90
CA GLN A 86 20.05 -1.01 20.62
C GLN A 86 21.20 -1.80 19.96
N ILE A 87 22.45 -1.38 20.14
CA ILE A 87 23.63 -2.12 19.63
C ILE A 87 23.84 -3.42 20.40
N VAL A 88 23.63 -3.42 21.73
CA VAL A 88 23.70 -4.65 22.56
C VAL A 88 22.58 -5.65 22.21
N ALA A 89 21.38 -5.16 21.89
CA ALA A 89 20.25 -6.01 21.50
C ALA A 89 20.36 -6.57 20.06
N GLY A 90 21.13 -5.93 19.18
CA GLY A 90 21.19 -6.27 17.75
C GLY A 90 22.21 -7.33 17.33
N TYR A 91 23.11 -7.76 18.23
CA TYR A 91 24.17 -8.74 17.90
C TYR A 91 24.07 -10.07 18.66
N ALA A 92 23.16 -10.19 19.63
CA ALA A 92 22.96 -11.39 20.42
C ALA A 92 21.72 -12.17 19.98
N SER A 93 21.67 -12.62 18.72
CA SER A 93 20.74 -13.66 18.23
C SER A 93 20.99 -13.92 16.74
N VAL A 94 20.95 -15.19 16.33
CA VAL A 94 21.04 -15.78 14.97
C VAL A 94 22.41 -16.01 14.31
N ALA A 95 23.14 -17.01 14.81
CA ALA A 95 23.71 -18.07 13.96
C ALA A 95 23.79 -19.34 14.81
N GLY A 96 23.24 -20.46 14.33
CA GLY A 96 23.37 -21.74 15.03
C GLY A 96 24.84 -22.17 15.06
N ASN A 97 25.33 -22.69 16.19
CA ASN A 97 26.73 -23.14 16.35
C ASN A 97 27.18 -24.10 15.24
N THR A 98 26.25 -24.85 14.65
CA THR A 98 26.50 -25.80 13.55
C THR A 98 26.91 -25.09 12.24
N ASP A 99 26.26 -23.97 11.90
CA ASP A 99 26.53 -23.24 10.65
C ASP A 99 27.90 -22.56 10.69
N VAL A 100 28.26 -22.02 11.86
CA VAL A 100 29.58 -21.42 12.10
C VAL A 100 30.70 -22.48 12.02
N THR A 101 30.44 -23.69 12.53
CA THR A 101 31.42 -24.80 12.51
C THR A 101 31.64 -25.33 11.10
N ASN A 102 30.57 -25.48 10.30
CA ASN A 102 30.66 -25.92 8.91
C ASN A 102 31.40 -24.89 8.02
N LEU A 103 31.24 -23.60 8.32
CA LEU A 103 31.96 -22.51 7.64
C LEU A 103 33.45 -22.46 7.99
N HIS A 104 33.82 -22.89 9.20
CA HIS A 104 35.22 -23.04 9.60
C HIS A 104 35.86 -24.26 8.91
N HIS A 105 35.17 -25.41 8.88
CA HIS A 105 35.66 -26.62 8.23
C HIS A 105 35.86 -26.45 6.71
N SER A 106 34.94 -25.77 6.03
CA SER A 106 35.06 -25.48 4.59
C SER A 106 36.22 -24.54 4.23
N LYS A 107 36.81 -23.85 5.22
CA LYS A 107 38.00 -23.00 5.06
C LYS A 107 39.26 -23.58 5.69
N GLY A 108 39.24 -24.87 6.05
CA GLY A 108 40.39 -25.57 6.63
C GLY A 108 40.71 -25.18 8.09
N ILE A 109 39.77 -24.56 8.80
CA ILE A 109 39.91 -24.18 10.21
C ILE A 109 39.09 -25.16 11.03
N PHE A 110 39.75 -25.94 11.90
CA PHE A 110 39.11 -26.97 12.73
C PHE A 110 39.09 -26.53 14.20
N PRO A 111 37.97 -26.00 14.71
CA PRO A 111 37.86 -25.63 16.12
C PRO A 111 37.60 -26.90 16.93
N GLY A 112 38.63 -27.48 17.54
CA GLY A 112 38.47 -28.70 18.34
C GLY A 112 39.76 -29.36 18.84
N SER A 113 40.92 -29.06 18.27
CA SER A 113 42.20 -29.60 18.75
C SER A 113 43.00 -28.57 19.56
N GLY A 114 42.61 -28.40 20.82
CA GLY A 114 43.51 -28.03 21.92
C GLY A 114 44.38 -26.77 21.86
N ASN A 115 44.28 -25.89 20.85
CA ASN A 115 45.13 -24.70 20.76
C ASN A 115 44.33 -23.43 20.50
N LEU A 116 44.25 -22.55 21.51
CA LEU A 116 43.53 -21.28 21.55
C LEU A 116 44.05 -20.21 20.56
N ALA A 117 45.10 -20.48 19.79
CA ALA A 117 45.78 -19.49 18.95
C ALA A 117 45.13 -19.22 17.57
N GLY A 118 44.04 -19.92 17.20
CA GLY A 118 43.42 -19.79 15.88
C GLY A 118 42.35 -18.68 15.75
N ILE A 119 41.70 -18.30 16.85
CA ILE A 119 40.54 -17.39 16.84
C ILE A 119 40.96 -15.91 16.75
N GLU A 120 42.19 -15.58 17.16
CA GLU A 120 42.68 -14.19 17.23
C GLU A 120 43.04 -13.57 15.87
N ARG A 121 43.13 -14.37 14.79
CA ARG A 121 43.43 -13.87 13.44
C ARG A 121 42.18 -13.58 12.60
N CYS A 122 40.97 -13.68 13.17
CA CYS A 122 39.74 -13.35 12.46
C CYS A 122 39.44 -11.84 12.55
N PRO A 123 39.42 -11.09 11.43
CA PRO A 123 39.20 -9.64 11.44
C PRO A 123 37.86 -9.23 12.07
N HIS A 124 36.83 -10.06 11.91
CA HIS A 124 35.48 -9.80 12.42
C HIS A 124 35.38 -9.96 13.95
N ALA A 125 36.20 -10.81 14.57
CA ALA A 125 36.24 -10.99 16.03
C ALA A 125 36.86 -9.77 16.75
N SER A 126 37.80 -9.07 16.11
CA SER A 126 38.45 -7.88 16.68
C SER A 126 37.51 -6.65 16.70
N ALA A 127 36.76 -6.43 15.62
CA ALA A 127 35.81 -5.33 15.51
C ALA A 127 34.59 -5.52 16.42
N ALA A 128 34.09 -6.76 16.53
CA ALA A 128 33.02 -7.10 17.46
C ALA A 128 33.45 -6.93 18.93
N ARG A 129 34.68 -7.32 19.29
CA ARG A 129 35.22 -7.07 20.64
C ARG A 129 35.45 -5.59 20.92
N ALA A 130 35.93 -4.81 19.95
CA ALA A 130 36.11 -3.37 20.12
C ALA A 130 34.77 -2.64 20.32
N ALA A 131 33.73 -3.03 19.58
CA ALA A 131 32.38 -2.52 19.75
C ALA A 131 31.76 -2.93 21.10
N ALA A 132 31.96 -4.18 21.54
CA ALA A 132 31.48 -4.65 22.84
C ALA A 132 32.17 -3.92 24.01
N ARG A 133 33.49 -3.74 23.96
CA ARG A 133 34.24 -2.96 24.98
C ARG A 133 33.80 -1.49 25.02
N MET A 134 33.56 -0.87 23.86
CA MET A 134 33.05 0.49 23.79
C MET A 134 31.64 0.60 24.40
N ALA A 135 30.79 -0.42 24.22
CA ALA A 135 29.46 -0.47 24.84
C ALA A 135 29.52 -0.64 26.37
N GLU A 136 30.43 -1.49 26.87
CA GLU A 136 30.68 -1.67 28.31
C GLU A 136 31.22 -0.39 28.97
N ASP A 137 32.17 0.30 28.32
CA ASP A 137 32.73 1.56 28.82
C ASP A 137 31.68 2.69 28.87
N LEU A 138 30.81 2.77 27.86
CA LEU A 138 29.67 3.71 27.85
C LEU A 138 28.65 3.40 28.96
N ALA A 139 28.41 2.12 29.24
CA ALA A 139 27.54 1.69 30.35
C ALA A 139 28.16 2.00 31.72
N ALA A 140 29.48 1.83 31.89
CA ALA A 140 30.21 2.18 33.11
C ALA A 140 30.21 3.70 33.37
N ALA A 141 30.37 4.51 32.33
CA ALA A 141 30.25 5.97 32.41
C ALA A 141 28.85 6.43 32.86
N ALA A 142 27.79 5.79 32.35
CA ALA A 142 26.42 6.07 32.76
C ALA A 142 26.15 5.67 34.22
N LYS A 143 26.70 4.53 34.67
CA LYS A 143 26.57 4.03 36.05
C LYS A 143 27.26 4.95 37.07
N THR A 144 28.39 5.55 36.69
CA THR A 144 29.12 6.52 37.53
C THR A 144 28.32 7.81 37.75
N LYS A 145 27.67 8.32 36.70
CA LYS A 145 26.77 9.48 36.79
C LYS A 145 25.55 9.19 37.67
N ALA A 146 24.94 8.01 37.51
CA ALA A 146 23.83 7.57 38.36
C ALA A 146 24.26 7.42 39.83
N GLN A 147 25.49 6.99 40.10
CA GLN A 147 26.04 6.89 41.45
C GLN A 147 26.37 8.26 42.07
N GLU A 148 26.87 9.24 41.31
CA GLU A 148 27.10 10.62 41.79
C GLU A 148 25.77 11.35 42.06
N GLU A 149 24.77 11.19 41.19
CA GLU A 149 23.41 11.71 41.39
C GLU A 149 22.71 11.01 42.57
N ALA A 150 22.94 9.70 42.76
CA ALA A 150 22.46 8.96 43.92
C ALA A 150 23.16 9.38 45.22
N LYS A 151 24.45 9.75 45.19
CA LYS A 151 25.20 10.25 46.38
C LYS A 151 24.75 11.65 46.79
N GLN A 152 24.43 12.52 45.82
CA GLN A 152 23.83 13.84 46.08
C GLN A 152 22.38 13.74 46.57
N LYS A 153 21.58 12.81 46.01
CA LYS A 153 20.23 12.51 46.51
C LYS A 153 20.24 11.81 47.87
N ALA A 154 21.21 10.95 48.16
CA ALA A 154 21.36 10.30 49.46
C ALA A 154 21.82 11.27 50.55
N ALA A 155 22.67 12.25 50.23
CA ALA A 155 23.02 13.35 51.15
C ALA A 155 21.83 14.28 51.46
N ALA A 156 20.96 14.53 50.47
CA ALA A 156 19.72 15.29 50.66
C ALA A 156 18.62 14.47 51.37
N ALA A 157 18.54 13.16 51.12
CA ALA A 157 17.60 12.25 51.77
C ALA A 157 18.00 11.91 53.21
N ALA A 158 19.29 11.81 53.54
CA ALA A 158 19.75 11.62 54.93
C ALA A 158 19.42 12.82 55.84
N ALA A 159 19.26 14.03 55.28
CA ALA A 159 18.75 15.20 56.00
C ALA A 159 17.22 15.21 56.16
N ALA A 160 16.48 14.42 55.37
CA ALA A 160 15.02 14.37 55.35
C ALA A 160 14.44 13.12 56.04
N THR A 161 15.18 12.01 56.11
CA THR A 161 14.82 10.75 56.80
C THR A 161 15.19 10.75 58.29
N ALA A 162 15.18 11.92 58.94
CA ALA A 162 15.06 12.04 60.40
C ALA A 162 13.61 12.27 60.84
N LYS A 163 12.65 12.28 59.91
CA LYS A 163 11.23 12.52 60.20
C LYS A 163 10.35 11.64 59.31
N ALA A 164 9.60 10.74 59.94
CA ALA A 164 8.54 9.90 59.36
C ALA A 164 8.99 8.61 58.66
N ALA A 165 9.33 7.61 59.48
CA ALA A 165 8.98 6.23 59.19
C ALA A 165 7.48 6.02 59.46
N ALA A 166 6.74 5.40 58.53
CA ALA A 166 5.75 4.34 58.77
C ALA A 166 4.74 4.20 57.61
N ALA A 167 4.60 2.95 57.12
CA ALA A 167 3.46 2.31 56.46
C ALA A 167 2.93 2.90 55.13
N GLY A 168 2.69 2.17 54.04
CA GLY A 168 2.59 0.72 53.79
C GLY A 168 1.27 0.41 53.06
N GLY A 169 1.34 -0.12 51.83
CA GLY A 169 0.26 -0.94 51.23
C GLY A 169 -0.57 -0.35 50.07
N CYS A 170 -0.48 -0.99 48.89
CA CYS A 170 -1.36 -0.91 47.70
C CYS A 170 -2.35 -2.12 47.71
N PRO A 171 -3.24 -2.42 46.73
CA PRO A 171 -3.83 -1.64 45.62
C PRO A 171 -5.34 -1.94 45.25
N PHE A 172 -5.88 -1.19 44.26
CA PHE A 172 -6.94 -1.52 43.25
C PHE A 172 -8.44 -1.72 43.61
N HIS A 173 -9.32 -0.75 43.28
CA HIS A 173 -10.25 -0.72 42.11
C HIS A 173 -11.44 0.25 42.27
N LYS A 174 -11.83 0.87 41.14
CA LYS A 174 -13.17 1.35 40.71
C LYS A 174 -13.75 2.69 41.25
N ALA A 175 -13.83 3.63 40.30
CA ALA A 175 -15.02 4.31 39.75
C ALA A 175 -16.04 5.03 40.64
N ALA A 176 -16.50 6.14 40.07
CA ALA A 176 -17.73 6.91 40.30
C ALA A 176 -17.61 8.22 41.08
N GLU A 177 -18.42 9.16 40.64
CA GLU A 177 -18.26 10.61 40.70
C GLU A 177 -18.81 11.26 41.98
N SER A 178 -18.31 12.47 42.19
CA SER A 178 -19.05 13.68 42.57
C SER A 178 -18.90 14.22 43.99
N SER A 179 -18.56 15.52 43.99
CA SER A 179 -18.87 16.55 44.98
C SER A 179 -18.27 16.42 46.39
N THR A 180 -17.32 17.31 46.73
CA THR A 180 -17.60 18.51 47.54
C THR A 180 -16.30 19.24 47.89
N SER A 181 -16.46 20.55 48.07
CA SER A 181 -15.46 21.55 48.39
C SER A 181 -14.54 21.22 49.57
N ALA A 182 -13.24 21.40 49.40
CA ALA A 182 -12.33 21.73 50.49
C ALA A 182 -11.17 22.62 50.00
N GLN A 183 -10.74 23.47 50.91
CA GLN A 183 -9.99 24.70 50.73
C GLN A 183 -8.63 24.57 50.04
N LYS A 184 -8.25 25.67 49.36
CA LYS A 184 -6.93 25.96 48.83
C LYS A 184 -5.85 25.74 49.89
N VAL A 185 -4.90 24.85 49.59
CA VAL A 185 -3.54 24.96 50.12
C VAL A 185 -2.70 25.57 49.00
N ASP A 186 -2.33 26.82 49.19
CA ASP A 186 -1.33 27.52 48.39
C ASP A 186 0.03 26.88 48.66
N MET A 187 0.40 25.92 47.83
CA MET A 187 1.79 25.55 47.67
C MET A 187 2.28 26.23 46.40
N SER A 188 3.21 27.17 46.59
CA SER A 188 3.96 27.87 45.56
C SER A 188 4.53 26.87 44.55
N GLN A 189 3.75 26.56 43.52
CA GLN A 189 4.21 25.80 42.37
C GLN A 189 5.16 26.73 41.64
N LYS A 190 6.45 26.39 41.63
CA LYS A 190 7.35 26.83 40.58
C LYS A 190 6.68 26.46 39.26
N LYS A 191 6.04 27.44 38.62
CA LYS A 191 5.51 27.33 37.26
C LYS A 191 6.68 27.10 36.32
N THR A 192 7.09 25.85 36.17
CA THR A 192 7.61 25.42 34.88
C THR A 192 6.52 25.76 33.87
N PRO A 193 6.79 26.49 32.76
CA PRO A 193 5.78 26.73 31.76
C PRO A 193 5.24 25.36 31.35
N ALA A 194 3.94 25.11 31.54
CA ALA A 194 3.34 23.88 31.06
C ALA A 194 3.61 23.85 29.55
N GLY A 195 4.34 22.82 29.10
CA GLY A 195 4.53 22.59 27.67
C GLY A 195 3.19 22.47 26.96
N PHE A 196 3.20 22.50 25.63
CA PHE A 196 2.00 22.28 24.84
C PHE A 196 1.30 20.98 25.28
N ASN A 197 -0.01 21.05 25.57
CA ASN A 197 -0.78 19.88 25.97
C ASN A 197 -1.25 19.14 24.71
N TYR A 198 -0.46 18.14 24.31
CA TYR A 198 -0.71 17.34 23.11
C TYR A 198 -2.01 16.54 23.19
N GLU A 199 -2.31 15.90 24.33
CA GLU A 199 -3.54 15.11 24.50
C GLU A 199 -4.79 15.98 24.35
N LYS A 200 -4.80 17.17 24.98
CA LYS A 200 -5.90 18.12 24.81
C LYS A 200 -6.07 18.55 23.35
N PHE A 201 -4.97 18.71 22.61
CA PHE A 201 -5.06 19.03 21.18
C PHE A 201 -5.66 17.88 20.37
N TYR A 202 -5.26 16.63 20.64
CA TYR A 202 -5.84 15.45 20.00
C TYR A 202 -7.35 15.36 20.27
N ASP A 203 -7.76 15.51 21.53
CA ASP A 203 -9.17 15.51 21.92
C ASP A 203 -9.95 16.58 21.14
N VAL A 204 -9.41 17.80 21.04
CA VAL A 204 -10.04 18.89 20.29
C VAL A 204 -10.18 18.57 18.80
N GLU A 205 -9.18 17.94 18.16
CA GLU A 205 -9.27 17.55 16.75
C GLU A 205 -10.25 16.39 16.54
N LEU A 206 -10.31 15.42 17.45
CA LEU A 206 -11.26 14.30 17.40
C LEU A 206 -12.71 14.77 17.65
N GLU A 207 -12.91 15.69 18.59
CA GLU A 207 -14.21 16.32 18.85
C GLU A 207 -14.76 17.04 17.63
N LYS A 208 -13.91 17.64 16.77
CA LYS A 208 -14.38 18.21 15.49
C LYS A 208 -14.99 17.13 14.59
N LYS A 209 -14.36 15.94 14.53
CA LYS A 209 -14.84 14.80 13.75
C LYS A 209 -16.11 14.17 14.30
N HIS A 210 -16.27 14.16 15.62
CA HIS A 210 -17.53 13.73 16.23
C HIS A 210 -18.65 14.74 15.98
N LYS A 211 -18.38 16.06 16.12
CA LYS A 211 -19.38 17.11 15.90
C LYS A 211 -19.85 17.21 14.45
N ASP A 212 -18.95 17.06 13.48
CA ASP A 212 -19.29 17.07 12.05
C ASP A 212 -19.79 15.70 11.52
N GLN A 213 -19.93 14.70 12.40
CA GLN A 213 -20.35 13.33 12.09
C GLN A 213 -19.50 12.63 11.01
N SER A 214 -18.25 13.10 10.78
CA SER A 214 -17.30 12.48 9.84
C SER A 214 -16.29 11.55 10.51
N TYR A 215 -16.37 11.35 11.84
CA TYR A 215 -15.63 10.30 12.54
C TYR A 215 -16.01 8.91 11.98
N ARG A 216 -15.01 8.07 11.74
CA ARG A 216 -15.20 6.79 11.05
C ARG A 216 -15.11 5.63 12.04
N TYR A 217 -16.18 4.86 12.12
CA TYR A 217 -16.18 3.54 12.75
C TYR A 217 -16.04 2.50 11.65
N PHE A 218 -15.01 1.66 11.72
CA PHE A 218 -14.76 0.64 10.69
C PHE A 218 -15.55 -0.64 10.99
N ASN A 219 -16.28 -1.12 9.99
CA ASN A 219 -16.99 -2.38 10.06
C ASN A 219 -16.00 -3.55 9.94
N ASN A 220 -16.03 -4.49 10.89
CA ASN A 220 -15.24 -5.71 10.83
C ASN A 220 -15.88 -6.69 9.84
N ILE A 221 -15.33 -6.75 8.62
CA ILE A 221 -15.85 -7.54 7.50
C ILE A 221 -14.75 -8.43 6.94
N ASN A 222 -14.96 -9.74 6.99
CA ASN A 222 -14.00 -10.77 6.61
C ASN A 222 -14.51 -11.53 5.39
N ARG A 223 -14.07 -11.14 4.18
CA ARG A 223 -14.54 -11.71 2.92
C ARG A 223 -14.17 -13.20 2.79
N LEU A 224 -15.14 -14.02 2.40
CA LEU A 224 -14.99 -15.46 2.29
C LEU A 224 -14.63 -15.87 0.86
N ALA A 225 -13.41 -16.36 0.64
CA ALA A 225 -12.96 -16.73 -0.70
C ALA A 225 -13.85 -17.76 -1.40
N ALA A 226 -14.33 -18.78 -0.64
CA ALA A 226 -15.17 -19.85 -1.16
C ALA A 226 -16.64 -19.43 -1.41
N LYS A 227 -17.07 -18.27 -0.90
CA LYS A 227 -18.46 -17.80 -0.98
C LYS A 227 -18.57 -16.37 -1.55
N PHE A 228 -17.54 -15.86 -2.23
CA PHE A 228 -17.57 -14.50 -2.78
C PHE A 228 -18.86 -14.25 -3.58
N PRO A 229 -19.60 -13.15 -3.34
CA PRO A 229 -19.22 -11.94 -2.59
C PRO A 229 -19.66 -11.90 -1.11
N VAL A 230 -19.80 -13.04 -0.43
CA VAL A 230 -20.17 -13.13 1.00
C VAL A 230 -18.96 -12.90 1.91
N ALA A 231 -19.19 -12.31 3.09
CA ALA A 231 -18.26 -12.14 4.18
C ALA A 231 -18.89 -12.55 5.52
N HIS A 232 -18.11 -12.64 6.60
CA HIS A 232 -18.65 -12.65 7.96
C HIS A 232 -18.27 -11.37 8.72
N THR A 233 -19.05 -11.02 9.75
CA THR A 233 -18.80 -9.86 10.62
C THR A 233 -17.68 -10.16 11.63
N GLY A 234 -17.59 -9.41 12.74
CA GLY A 234 -16.78 -9.83 13.90
C GLY A 234 -17.22 -11.17 14.50
N ASN A 235 -18.46 -11.60 14.23
CA ASN A 235 -18.96 -12.93 14.53
C ASN A 235 -18.87 -13.83 13.29
N VAL A 236 -18.09 -14.91 13.36
CA VAL A 236 -17.87 -15.85 12.23
C VAL A 236 -19.14 -16.56 11.74
N LYS A 237 -20.23 -16.51 12.51
CA LYS A 237 -21.52 -17.12 12.13
C LYS A 237 -22.47 -16.13 11.45
N GLU A 238 -22.19 -14.84 11.50
CA GLU A 238 -23.02 -13.80 10.89
C GLU A 238 -22.49 -13.47 9.49
N GLU A 239 -23.09 -14.08 8.48
CA GLU A 239 -22.74 -13.86 7.08
C GLU A 239 -23.49 -12.67 6.49
N VAL A 240 -22.78 -11.86 5.69
CA VAL A 240 -23.32 -10.67 5.01
C VAL A 240 -22.90 -10.64 3.55
N GLU A 241 -23.75 -10.09 2.69
CA GLU A 241 -23.46 -9.87 1.27
C GLU A 241 -22.71 -8.55 1.07
N VAL A 242 -21.53 -8.60 0.45
CA VAL A 242 -20.69 -7.40 0.29
C VAL A 242 -20.93 -6.73 -1.05
N TRP A 243 -21.50 -5.53 -1.00
CA TRP A 243 -21.89 -4.73 -2.16
C TRP A 243 -21.07 -3.45 -2.34
N CYS A 244 -19.96 -3.29 -1.60
CA CYS A 244 -19.07 -2.12 -1.68
C CYS A 244 -17.58 -2.46 -1.82
N ALA A 245 -17.24 -3.73 -2.09
CA ALA A 245 -15.87 -4.15 -2.35
C ALA A 245 -15.41 -3.75 -3.75
N ASN A 246 -14.18 -3.25 -3.86
CA ASN A 246 -13.58 -2.93 -5.17
C ASN A 246 -12.89 -4.12 -5.86
N ASP A 247 -13.05 -5.34 -5.35
CA ASP A 247 -12.66 -6.58 -6.04
C ASP A 247 -13.66 -6.87 -7.17
N TYR A 248 -13.62 -6.01 -8.19
CA TYR A 248 -14.73 -5.79 -9.13
C TYR A 248 -15.10 -6.98 -10.00
N LEU A 249 -14.15 -7.88 -10.22
CA LEU A 249 -14.29 -9.12 -10.98
C LEU A 249 -14.15 -10.35 -10.07
N GLY A 250 -13.90 -10.14 -8.77
CA GLY A 250 -13.62 -11.20 -7.81
C GLY A 250 -12.30 -11.94 -8.09
N MET A 251 -11.31 -11.27 -8.68
CA MET A 251 -10.04 -11.92 -8.98
C MET A 251 -9.27 -12.33 -7.73
N GLY A 252 -9.58 -11.73 -6.57
CA GLY A 252 -9.03 -12.15 -5.28
C GLY A 252 -9.39 -13.59 -4.88
N THR A 253 -10.34 -14.21 -5.58
CA THR A 253 -10.75 -15.60 -5.34
C THR A 253 -10.70 -16.46 -6.61
N ASN A 254 -10.10 -15.95 -7.69
CA ASN A 254 -9.97 -16.72 -8.92
C ASN A 254 -9.01 -17.92 -8.70
N PRO A 255 -9.37 -19.15 -9.12
CA PRO A 255 -8.57 -20.34 -8.82
C PRO A 255 -7.12 -20.29 -9.31
N VAL A 256 -6.86 -19.78 -10.52
CA VAL A 256 -5.47 -19.72 -11.04
C VAL A 256 -4.65 -18.65 -10.33
N VAL A 257 -5.29 -17.57 -9.86
CA VAL A 257 -4.63 -16.54 -9.03
C VAL A 257 -4.24 -17.11 -7.67
N LEU A 258 -5.15 -17.82 -7.00
CA LEU A 258 -4.87 -18.46 -5.71
C LEU A 258 -3.79 -19.53 -5.84
N GLU A 259 -3.90 -20.42 -6.82
CA GLU A 259 -2.92 -21.47 -7.11
C GLU A 259 -1.52 -20.91 -7.36
N THR A 260 -1.42 -19.90 -8.23
CA THR A 260 -0.14 -19.24 -8.53
C THR A 260 0.45 -18.57 -7.29
N THR A 261 -0.39 -17.90 -6.49
CA THR A 261 0.03 -17.24 -5.24
C THR A 261 0.57 -18.27 -4.23
N HIS A 262 -0.09 -19.41 -4.05
CA HIS A 262 0.35 -20.48 -3.18
C HIS A 262 1.70 -21.08 -3.63
N ARG A 263 1.86 -21.33 -4.93
CA ARG A 263 3.14 -21.85 -5.46
C ARG A 263 4.28 -20.87 -5.26
N ALA A 264 4.04 -19.59 -5.52
CA ALA A 264 5.03 -18.54 -5.27
C ALA A 264 5.37 -18.42 -3.78
N LEU A 265 4.38 -18.50 -2.89
CA LEU A 265 4.58 -18.50 -1.44
C LEU A 265 5.45 -19.69 -0.98
N ASN A 266 5.17 -20.90 -1.48
CA ASN A 266 5.95 -22.09 -1.15
C ASN A 266 7.39 -22.01 -1.66
N LYS A 267 7.61 -21.40 -2.83
CA LYS A 267 8.95 -21.31 -3.44
C LYS A 267 9.79 -20.15 -2.90
N TYR A 268 9.20 -18.98 -2.69
CA TYR A 268 9.91 -17.74 -2.39
C TYR A 268 9.66 -17.19 -0.98
N GLY A 269 8.75 -17.81 -0.21
CA GLY A 269 8.36 -17.32 1.11
C GLY A 269 7.46 -16.09 1.05
N ALA A 270 7.25 -15.48 2.22
CA ALA A 270 6.28 -14.39 2.40
C ALA A 270 6.81 -13.03 1.92
N GLY A 271 7.77 -12.45 2.64
CA GLY A 271 8.29 -11.11 2.34
C GLY A 271 9.37 -11.10 1.27
N ALA A 272 9.51 -9.98 0.55
CA ALA A 272 10.63 -9.78 -0.38
C ALA A 272 12.00 -9.65 0.32
N GLY A 273 12.02 -9.35 1.63
CA GLY A 273 13.24 -9.29 2.44
C GLY A 273 14.08 -8.02 2.29
N GLY A 274 13.70 -7.08 1.42
CA GLY A 274 14.40 -5.81 1.27
C GLY A 274 13.76 -4.86 0.26
N THR A 275 14.44 -3.74 -0.01
CA THR A 275 14.02 -2.75 -1.02
C THR A 275 14.37 -3.24 -2.42
N ARG A 276 13.87 -2.56 -3.47
CA ARG A 276 14.22 -2.91 -4.86
C ARG A 276 15.74 -2.95 -5.09
N ASN A 277 16.51 -2.04 -4.50
CA ASN A 277 17.96 -2.03 -4.69
C ASN A 277 18.70 -3.08 -3.82
N ILE A 278 18.11 -3.51 -2.71
CA ILE A 278 18.77 -4.36 -1.71
C ILE A 278 17.96 -5.64 -1.53
N ALA A 279 18.32 -6.68 -2.30
CA ALA A 279 17.73 -8.04 -2.26
C ALA A 279 16.22 -8.16 -2.52
N GLY A 280 15.47 -7.06 -2.70
CA GLY A 280 14.03 -7.07 -2.94
C GLY A 280 13.62 -6.93 -4.41
N ASN A 281 14.52 -7.09 -5.38
CA ASN A 281 14.20 -7.08 -6.82
C ASN A 281 14.40 -8.47 -7.42
N GLY A 282 13.29 -9.19 -7.60
CA GLY A 282 13.27 -10.54 -8.14
C GLY A 282 12.68 -10.63 -9.56
N ALA A 283 12.83 -11.80 -10.18
CA ALA A 283 12.31 -12.07 -11.53
C ALA A 283 10.78 -11.88 -11.63
N LEU A 284 10.03 -12.11 -10.54
CA LEU A 284 8.58 -11.89 -10.50
C LEU A 284 8.23 -10.40 -10.65
N HIS A 285 8.98 -9.48 -10.02
CA HIS A 285 8.77 -8.04 -10.15
C HIS A 285 9.03 -7.58 -11.59
N LEU A 286 10.16 -8.00 -12.16
CA LEU A 286 10.53 -7.67 -13.54
C LEU A 286 9.49 -8.20 -14.54
N ALA A 287 8.99 -9.42 -14.31
CA ALA A 287 7.97 -10.02 -15.17
C ALA A 287 6.62 -9.30 -15.05
N LEU A 288 6.22 -8.84 -13.86
CA LEU A 288 5.01 -8.05 -13.67
C LEU A 288 5.15 -6.67 -14.36
N GLU A 289 6.28 -5.99 -14.19
CA GLU A 289 6.53 -4.69 -14.84
C GLU A 289 6.48 -4.81 -16.37
N LYS A 290 7.08 -5.87 -16.93
CA LYS A 290 6.97 -6.15 -18.37
C LYS A 290 5.53 -6.44 -18.81
N GLU A 291 4.77 -7.20 -18.01
CA GLU A 291 3.38 -7.52 -18.31
C GLU A 291 2.51 -6.26 -18.31
N LEU A 292 2.73 -5.34 -17.36
CA LEU A 292 2.04 -4.06 -17.27
C LEU A 292 2.40 -3.13 -18.43
N ALA A 293 3.67 -3.04 -18.81
CA ALA A 293 4.11 -2.29 -19.99
C ALA A 293 3.44 -2.84 -21.27
N THR A 294 3.37 -4.16 -21.41
CA THR A 294 2.68 -4.86 -22.52
C THR A 294 1.16 -4.64 -22.51
N LEU A 295 0.54 -4.63 -21.34
CA LEU A 295 -0.90 -4.34 -21.19
C LEU A 295 -1.22 -2.96 -21.77
N HIS A 296 -0.44 -1.94 -21.38
CA HIS A 296 -0.64 -0.56 -21.79
C HIS A 296 0.03 -0.18 -23.12
N ARG A 297 0.74 -1.13 -23.75
CA ARG A 297 1.55 -0.89 -24.97
C ARG A 297 2.50 0.31 -24.80
N LYS A 298 3.14 0.38 -23.63
CA LYS A 298 4.14 1.39 -23.27
C LYS A 298 5.51 0.75 -23.17
N ASP A 299 6.55 1.57 -23.27
CA ASP A 299 7.93 1.10 -23.26
C ASP A 299 8.31 0.45 -21.93
N ALA A 300 7.82 1.02 -20.82
CA ALA A 300 8.14 0.55 -19.48
C ALA A 300 6.98 0.75 -18.49
N ALA A 301 7.05 0.00 -17.38
CA ALA A 301 6.20 0.19 -16.22
C ALA A 301 7.00 0.00 -14.92
N LEU A 302 6.51 0.57 -13.82
CA LEU A 302 7.17 0.50 -12.52
C LEU A 302 6.15 0.22 -11.42
N VAL A 303 6.43 -0.78 -10.59
CA VAL A 303 5.53 -1.23 -9.51
C VAL A 303 5.85 -0.57 -8.17
N PHE A 304 4.81 -0.10 -7.49
CA PHE A 304 4.80 0.53 -6.18
C PHE A 304 3.93 -0.26 -5.18
N SER A 305 4.06 0.06 -3.89
CA SER A 305 3.29 -0.56 -2.80
C SER A 305 1.78 -0.38 -2.91
N SER A 306 1.31 0.73 -3.49
CA SER A 306 -0.08 1.02 -3.80
C SER A 306 -0.17 2.08 -4.89
N CYS A 307 -1.35 2.25 -5.51
CA CYS A 307 -1.51 3.35 -6.47
C CYS A 307 -1.59 4.72 -5.77
N TYR A 308 -1.93 4.75 -4.47
CA TYR A 308 -1.75 5.96 -3.69
C TYR A 308 -0.29 6.43 -3.73
N VAL A 309 0.64 5.51 -3.44
CA VAL A 309 2.08 5.79 -3.48
C VAL A 309 2.56 6.03 -4.91
N ALA A 310 2.06 5.30 -5.90
CA ALA A 310 2.42 5.54 -7.30
C ALA A 310 2.09 6.97 -7.74
N ASN A 311 0.86 7.44 -7.48
CA ASN A 311 0.44 8.81 -7.81
C ASN A 311 1.24 9.85 -7.03
N ASP A 312 1.33 9.70 -5.70
CA ASP A 312 2.03 10.64 -4.83
C ASP A 312 3.50 10.77 -5.21
N ALA A 313 4.22 9.64 -5.29
CA ALA A 313 5.64 9.61 -5.60
C ALA A 313 5.94 10.10 -7.01
N THR A 314 5.08 9.80 -8.00
CA THR A 314 5.29 10.22 -9.39
C THR A 314 5.05 11.71 -9.56
N LEU A 315 3.92 12.23 -9.10
CA LEU A 315 3.58 13.65 -9.24
C LEU A 315 4.51 14.55 -8.41
N SER A 316 4.87 14.13 -7.19
CA SER A 316 5.86 14.85 -6.37
C SER A 316 7.24 14.92 -7.04
N THR A 317 7.70 13.81 -7.62
CA THR A 317 8.98 13.75 -8.33
C THR A 317 8.94 14.57 -9.62
N LEU A 318 7.88 14.46 -10.44
CA LEU A 318 7.73 15.25 -11.66
C LEU A 318 7.74 16.75 -11.38
N GLY A 319 6.89 17.22 -10.47
CA GLY A 319 6.78 18.65 -10.17
C GLY A 319 8.04 19.25 -9.54
N SER A 320 8.85 18.44 -8.85
CA SER A 320 10.14 18.89 -8.29
C SER A 320 11.31 18.83 -9.28
N LYS A 321 11.19 18.09 -10.38
CA LYS A 321 12.26 17.92 -11.39
C LYS A 321 12.02 18.69 -12.68
N LEU A 322 10.77 18.86 -13.09
CA LEU A 322 10.42 19.67 -14.25
C LEU A 322 10.56 21.17 -13.89
N PRO A 323 11.36 21.94 -14.65
CA PRO A 323 11.56 23.37 -14.36
C PRO A 323 10.24 24.14 -14.54
N ASP A 324 9.91 24.97 -13.55
CA ASP A 324 8.72 25.83 -13.53
C ASP A 324 7.41 25.10 -13.87
N CYS A 325 7.31 23.83 -13.44
CA CYS A 325 6.18 22.96 -13.73
C CYS A 325 4.84 23.54 -13.24
N VAL A 326 3.82 23.42 -14.08
CA VAL A 326 2.43 23.75 -13.74
C VAL A 326 1.54 22.53 -13.92
N PHE A 327 0.87 22.13 -12.84
CA PHE A 327 -0.17 21.11 -12.88
C PHE A 327 -1.53 21.72 -13.22
N PHE A 328 -2.25 21.08 -14.14
CA PHE A 328 -3.67 21.31 -14.40
C PHE A 328 -4.43 20.12 -13.85
N SER A 329 -5.13 20.29 -12.74
CA SER A 329 -5.79 19.20 -12.01
C SER A 329 -7.29 19.31 -12.11
N ASP A 330 -7.94 18.22 -12.49
CA ASP A 330 -9.40 18.10 -12.35
C ASP A 330 -9.78 18.31 -10.88
N THR A 331 -10.88 19.03 -10.63
CA THR A 331 -11.38 19.30 -9.27
C THR A 331 -11.79 18.05 -8.49
N MET A 332 -12.08 16.94 -9.16
CA MET A 332 -12.49 15.67 -8.54
C MET A 332 -11.38 14.63 -8.46
N ASN A 333 -10.13 15.00 -8.77
CA ASN A 333 -8.99 14.10 -8.66
C ASN A 333 -8.86 13.46 -7.26
N HIS A 334 -8.48 12.19 -7.25
CA HIS A 334 -8.25 11.43 -6.04
C HIS A 334 -7.20 12.08 -5.12
N ALA A 335 -7.38 11.88 -3.81
CA ALA A 335 -6.51 12.45 -2.78
C ALA A 335 -5.02 12.17 -2.99
N SER A 336 -4.66 10.99 -3.51
CA SER A 336 -3.25 10.65 -3.80
C SER A 336 -2.60 11.58 -4.82
N MET A 337 -3.35 11.97 -5.87
CA MET A 337 -2.86 12.90 -6.87
C MET A 337 -2.73 14.31 -6.29
N ILE A 338 -3.72 14.72 -5.50
CA ILE A 338 -3.70 16.01 -4.79
C ILE A 338 -2.48 16.10 -3.86
N GLN A 339 -2.18 15.04 -3.10
CA GLN A 339 -1.02 15.03 -2.21
C GLN A 339 0.29 15.07 -2.99
N GLY A 340 0.44 14.27 -4.05
CA GLY A 340 1.65 14.29 -4.89
C GLY A 340 1.95 15.68 -5.46
N MET A 341 0.94 16.33 -6.03
CA MET A 341 1.08 17.71 -6.53
C MET A 341 1.40 18.69 -5.40
N ARG A 342 0.78 18.57 -4.22
CA ARG A 342 1.08 19.43 -3.06
C ARG A 342 2.51 19.23 -2.56
N HIS A 343 2.98 18.00 -2.44
CA HIS A 343 4.33 17.66 -2.00
C HIS A 343 5.41 18.14 -2.97
N SER A 344 5.07 18.29 -4.26
CA SER A 344 6.01 18.80 -5.26
C SER A 344 6.40 20.27 -5.07
N GLY A 345 5.53 21.07 -4.44
CA GLY A 345 5.66 22.53 -4.38
C GLY A 345 5.39 23.27 -5.71
N ALA A 346 5.13 22.55 -6.81
CA ALA A 346 4.85 23.14 -8.12
C ALA A 346 3.52 23.89 -8.15
N LYS A 347 3.39 24.84 -9.11
CA LYS A 347 2.15 25.58 -9.28
C LYS A 347 1.03 24.62 -9.70
N LYS A 348 -0.17 24.82 -9.16
CA LYS A 348 -1.36 24.04 -9.52
C LYS A 348 -2.49 24.96 -9.92
N VAL A 349 -3.11 24.66 -11.06
CA VAL A 349 -4.33 25.26 -11.57
C VAL A 349 -5.41 24.19 -11.55
N LEU A 350 -6.56 24.47 -10.92
CA LEU A 350 -7.70 23.57 -10.92
C LEU A 350 -8.59 23.86 -12.12
N PHE A 351 -9.05 22.85 -12.86
CA PHE A 351 -10.14 22.99 -13.83
C PHE A 351 -11.37 22.22 -13.36
N LYS A 352 -12.56 22.73 -13.68
CA LYS A 352 -13.84 22.13 -13.31
C LYS A 352 -13.93 20.72 -13.85
N HIS A 353 -14.59 19.85 -13.10
CA HIS A 353 -14.66 18.43 -13.39
C HIS A 353 -15.11 18.14 -14.83
N ASN A 354 -14.25 17.47 -15.62
CA ASN A 354 -14.47 17.15 -17.04
C ASN A 354 -14.82 18.35 -17.96
N ASP A 355 -14.54 19.58 -17.55
CA ASP A 355 -14.83 20.80 -18.33
C ASP A 355 -13.63 21.16 -19.23
N LEU A 356 -13.73 20.77 -20.51
CA LEU A 356 -12.70 21.01 -21.51
C LEU A 356 -12.52 22.50 -21.85
N ALA A 357 -13.59 23.30 -21.80
CA ALA A 357 -13.52 24.72 -22.12
C ALA A 357 -12.78 25.48 -21.02
N ASP A 358 -13.06 25.15 -19.75
CA ASP A 358 -12.35 25.70 -18.60
C ASP A 358 -10.88 25.24 -18.58
N LEU A 359 -10.60 23.96 -18.89
CA LEU A 359 -9.23 23.47 -19.05
C LEU A 359 -8.47 24.23 -20.14
N GLU A 360 -9.06 24.38 -21.33
CA GLU A 360 -8.44 25.10 -22.44
C GLU A 360 -8.18 26.57 -22.09
N ALA A 361 -9.15 27.28 -21.51
CA ALA A 361 -8.99 28.65 -21.08
C ALA A 361 -7.82 28.81 -20.09
N LYS A 362 -7.64 27.84 -19.18
CA LYS A 362 -6.53 27.80 -18.22
C LYS A 362 -5.19 27.51 -18.88
N LEU A 363 -5.14 26.60 -19.85
CA LEU A 363 -3.92 26.27 -20.58
C LEU A 363 -3.41 27.45 -21.41
N GLN A 364 -4.31 28.23 -22.03
CA GLN A 364 -3.98 29.43 -22.82
C GLN A 364 -3.26 30.52 -22.03
N MET A 365 -3.37 30.51 -20.69
CA MET A 365 -2.71 31.49 -19.83
C MET A 365 -1.20 31.24 -19.67
N TYR A 366 -0.65 30.16 -20.23
CA TYR A 366 0.75 29.75 -20.07
C TYR A 366 1.46 29.57 -21.41
N PRO A 367 2.76 29.95 -21.53
CA PRO A 367 3.55 29.70 -22.74
C PRO A 367 3.63 28.21 -23.07
N LYS A 368 3.66 27.86 -24.37
CA LYS A 368 3.68 26.46 -24.82
C LYS A 368 4.92 25.71 -24.31
N GLU A 369 6.05 26.39 -24.22
CA GLU A 369 7.36 25.86 -23.82
C GLU A 369 7.48 25.59 -22.32
N GLN A 370 6.63 26.19 -21.49
CA GLN A 370 6.62 25.94 -20.05
C GLN A 370 6.18 24.50 -19.78
N ALA A 371 6.85 23.80 -18.85
CA ALA A 371 6.50 22.43 -18.50
C ALA A 371 5.10 22.37 -17.86
N LYS A 372 4.20 21.57 -18.44
CA LYS A 372 2.82 21.42 -17.97
C LYS A 372 2.47 19.94 -17.85
N VAL A 373 1.62 19.62 -16.87
CA VAL A 373 1.05 18.28 -16.71
C VAL A 373 -0.45 18.41 -16.45
N ILE A 374 -1.28 17.78 -17.29
CA ILE A 374 -2.72 17.67 -17.09
C ILE A 374 -2.99 16.35 -16.35
N ALA A 375 -3.51 16.43 -15.13
CA ALA A 375 -3.75 15.29 -14.26
C ALA A 375 -5.26 15.07 -14.07
N PHE A 376 -5.75 13.88 -14.41
CA PHE A 376 -7.17 13.53 -14.40
C PHE A 376 -7.39 12.00 -14.26
N GLU A 377 -8.61 11.58 -13.96
CA GLU A 377 -9.00 10.16 -13.90
C GLU A 377 -9.75 9.73 -15.16
N SER A 378 -9.64 8.45 -15.53
CA SER A 378 -10.48 7.88 -16.58
C SER A 378 -11.89 7.55 -16.10
N VAL A 379 -12.03 6.93 -14.93
CA VAL A 379 -13.31 6.59 -14.29
C VAL A 379 -13.30 7.14 -12.87
N TYR A 380 -14.12 8.14 -12.60
CA TYR A 380 -14.13 8.80 -11.30
C TYR A 380 -14.89 7.97 -10.27
N SER A 381 -14.17 7.59 -9.23
CA SER A 381 -14.57 6.55 -8.28
C SER A 381 -15.93 6.75 -7.59
N MET A 382 -16.35 7.99 -7.36
CA MET A 382 -17.52 8.32 -6.52
C MET A 382 -18.78 8.67 -7.31
N CYS A 383 -18.65 9.28 -8.48
CA CYS A 383 -19.78 9.68 -9.33
C CYS A 383 -19.96 8.77 -10.55
N GLY A 384 -18.95 7.97 -10.91
CA GLY A 384 -19.01 7.07 -12.06
C GLY A 384 -18.98 7.77 -13.42
N SER A 385 -18.58 9.04 -13.48
CA SER A 385 -18.29 9.74 -14.73
C SER A 385 -17.03 9.18 -15.39
N ILE A 386 -16.91 9.42 -16.69
CA ILE A 386 -15.73 9.05 -17.48
C ILE A 386 -15.06 10.33 -17.99
N GLY A 387 -13.74 10.41 -17.89
CA GLY A 387 -12.96 11.55 -18.36
C GLY A 387 -12.94 11.64 -19.90
N PRO A 388 -12.94 12.85 -20.48
CA PRO A 388 -12.83 13.06 -21.93
C PRO A 388 -11.36 12.90 -22.38
N ILE A 389 -10.84 11.66 -22.33
CA ILE A 389 -9.40 11.37 -22.49
C ILE A 389 -8.88 11.85 -23.85
N LYS A 390 -9.60 11.57 -24.94
CA LYS A 390 -9.18 11.94 -26.29
C LYS A 390 -9.02 13.45 -26.42
N GLU A 391 -10.00 14.20 -25.97
CA GLU A 391 -10.03 15.66 -26.05
C GLU A 391 -8.98 16.30 -25.12
N ILE A 392 -8.72 15.70 -23.95
CA ILE A 392 -7.63 16.15 -23.08
C ILE A 392 -6.28 15.91 -23.76
N CYS A 393 -6.07 14.79 -24.46
CA CYS A 393 -4.87 14.58 -25.27
C CYS A 393 -4.77 15.61 -26.41
N ASP A 394 -5.89 15.96 -27.08
CA ASP A 394 -5.93 16.99 -28.13
C ASP A 394 -5.46 18.35 -27.56
N LEU A 395 -5.90 18.72 -26.36
CA LEU A 395 -5.45 19.93 -25.66
C LEU A 395 -3.98 19.83 -25.20
N ALA A 396 -3.54 18.67 -24.72
CA ALA A 396 -2.17 18.46 -24.26
C ALA A 396 -1.17 18.69 -25.40
N GLU A 397 -1.42 18.14 -26.58
CA GLU A 397 -0.61 18.35 -27.78
C GLU A 397 -0.62 19.81 -28.24
N LYS A 398 -1.80 20.46 -28.22
CA LYS A 398 -1.96 21.87 -28.62
C LYS A 398 -1.11 22.80 -27.74
N TYR A 399 -1.16 22.61 -26.42
CA TYR A 399 -0.55 23.52 -25.43
C TYR A 399 0.77 23.03 -24.82
N GLY A 400 1.32 21.91 -25.30
CA GLY A 400 2.63 21.39 -24.87
C GLY A 400 2.61 20.89 -23.42
N ALA A 401 1.63 20.04 -23.08
CA ALA A 401 1.51 19.43 -21.76
C ALA A 401 1.66 17.91 -21.83
N LEU A 402 2.18 17.31 -20.76
CA LEU A 402 2.06 15.87 -20.53
C LEU A 402 0.67 15.54 -19.99
N THR A 403 0.20 14.34 -20.28
CA THR A 403 -1.02 13.75 -19.69
C THR A 403 -0.66 12.74 -18.60
N PHE A 404 -1.24 12.94 -17.42
CA PHE A 404 -1.20 12.00 -16.31
C PHE A 404 -2.61 11.47 -16.09
N LEU A 405 -2.84 10.23 -16.55
CA LEU A 405 -4.13 9.57 -16.51
C LEU A 405 -4.13 8.49 -15.43
N ASP A 406 -4.99 8.65 -14.43
CA ASP A 406 -5.28 7.61 -13.45
C ASP A 406 -6.40 6.68 -13.97
N GLU A 407 -6.05 5.43 -14.26
CA GLU A 407 -6.96 4.37 -14.74
C GLU A 407 -7.30 3.35 -13.63
N VAL A 408 -7.15 3.71 -12.37
CA VAL A 408 -7.30 2.81 -11.21
C VAL A 408 -8.67 2.13 -11.13
N HIS A 409 -9.74 2.83 -11.52
CA HIS A 409 -11.10 2.30 -11.57
C HIS A 409 -11.47 1.74 -12.95
N ALA A 410 -10.50 1.57 -13.84
CA ALA A 410 -10.74 1.13 -15.20
C ALA A 410 -9.92 -0.08 -15.63
N VAL A 411 -8.67 -0.19 -15.17
CA VAL A 411 -7.82 -1.34 -15.44
C VAL A 411 -8.50 -2.64 -14.98
N GLY A 412 -8.47 -3.64 -15.85
CA GLY A 412 -9.20 -4.90 -15.76
C GLY A 412 -10.66 -4.84 -16.21
N LEU A 413 -11.26 -3.65 -16.37
CA LEU A 413 -12.71 -3.48 -16.58
C LEU A 413 -13.11 -2.94 -17.96
N TYR A 414 -12.22 -2.21 -18.62
CA TYR A 414 -12.48 -1.58 -19.91
C TYR A 414 -11.40 -1.95 -20.93
N GLY A 415 -11.81 -1.91 -22.19
CA GLY A 415 -11.05 -2.40 -23.33
C GLY A 415 -11.12 -3.92 -23.52
N PRO A 416 -10.75 -4.42 -24.71
CA PRO A 416 -10.82 -5.84 -25.03
C PRO A 416 -9.88 -6.70 -24.16
N ARG A 417 -8.74 -6.15 -23.70
CA ARG A 417 -7.77 -6.84 -22.84
C ARG A 417 -7.79 -6.35 -21.39
N GLY A 418 -8.69 -5.41 -21.07
CA GLY A 418 -8.77 -4.84 -19.74
C GLY A 418 -7.66 -3.83 -19.44
N ALA A 419 -7.13 -3.11 -20.43
CA ALA A 419 -6.07 -2.12 -20.16
C ALA A 419 -6.62 -0.77 -19.65
N GLY A 420 -7.92 -0.49 -19.77
CA GLY A 420 -8.52 0.76 -19.28
C GLY A 420 -9.43 1.42 -20.30
N VAL A 421 -9.94 2.60 -19.97
CA VAL A 421 -10.80 3.38 -20.87
C VAL A 421 -10.01 3.87 -22.07
N ALA A 422 -8.73 4.23 -21.93
CA ALA A 422 -7.90 4.64 -23.06
C ALA A 422 -7.77 3.53 -24.11
N GLU A 423 -7.74 2.25 -23.70
CA GLU A 423 -7.82 1.11 -24.63
C GLU A 423 -9.22 0.97 -25.23
N HIS A 424 -10.26 1.24 -24.45
CA HIS A 424 -11.65 1.07 -24.85
C HIS A 424 -12.09 2.08 -25.91
N LEU A 425 -11.53 3.29 -25.91
CA LEU A 425 -11.86 4.33 -26.91
C LEU A 425 -11.43 3.94 -28.33
N ASP A 426 -10.45 3.04 -28.48
CA ASP A 426 -10.03 2.43 -29.75
C ASP A 426 -10.22 0.89 -29.72
N TYR A 427 -11.35 0.42 -29.18
CA TYR A 427 -11.62 -0.99 -28.86
C TYR A 427 -11.26 -1.97 -29.98
N ASP A 428 -11.73 -1.74 -31.20
CA ASP A 428 -11.56 -2.69 -32.32
C ASP A 428 -10.11 -2.73 -32.81
N ALA A 429 -9.41 -1.58 -32.80
CA ALA A 429 -7.99 -1.53 -33.14
C ALA A 429 -7.16 -2.35 -32.14
N HIS A 430 -7.43 -2.18 -30.83
CA HIS A 430 -6.77 -2.95 -29.79
C HIS A 430 -7.12 -4.43 -29.82
N LYS A 431 -8.39 -4.78 -30.09
CA LYS A 431 -8.84 -6.18 -30.25
C LYS A 431 -8.12 -6.85 -31.42
N LYS A 432 -8.04 -6.19 -32.57
CA LYS A 432 -7.34 -6.68 -33.76
C LYS A 432 -5.84 -6.87 -33.52
N ALA A 433 -5.22 -5.97 -32.76
CA ALA A 433 -3.79 -6.03 -32.47
C ALA A 433 -3.41 -7.10 -31.42
N GLY A 434 -4.38 -7.65 -30.69
CA GLY A 434 -4.18 -8.76 -29.74
C GLY A 434 -3.06 -8.50 -28.72
N GLU A 435 -2.19 -9.49 -28.55
CA GLU A 435 -1.08 -9.46 -27.58
C GLU A 435 0.18 -8.72 -28.07
N ASN A 436 0.17 -8.13 -29.28
CA ASN A 436 1.32 -7.38 -29.77
C ASN A 436 1.62 -6.21 -28.79
N PRO A 437 2.84 -6.12 -28.20
CA PRO A 437 3.17 -5.08 -27.23
C PRO A 437 3.35 -3.70 -27.85
N ALA A 438 3.49 -3.59 -29.18
CA ALA A 438 3.79 -2.33 -29.84
C ALA A 438 2.65 -1.31 -29.65
N PRO A 439 2.98 -0.02 -29.47
CA PRO A 439 1.99 1.05 -29.48
C PRO A 439 1.18 1.05 -30.79
N ILE A 440 -0.12 1.31 -30.71
CA ILE A 440 -0.95 1.56 -31.89
C ILE A 440 -0.89 3.05 -32.15
N LYS A 441 -0.09 3.46 -33.14
CA LYS A 441 0.21 4.88 -33.35
C LYS A 441 -1.05 5.71 -33.56
N GLY A 442 -1.19 6.76 -32.76
CA GLY A 442 -2.34 7.67 -32.80
C GLY A 442 -3.58 7.20 -32.04
N SER A 443 -3.59 5.98 -31.47
CA SER A 443 -4.68 5.58 -30.56
C SER A 443 -4.62 6.39 -29.27
N VAL A 444 -5.75 6.54 -28.57
CA VAL A 444 -5.84 7.31 -27.33
C VAL A 444 -4.86 6.77 -26.28
N MET A 445 -4.73 5.44 -26.15
CA MET A 445 -3.75 4.84 -25.23
C MET A 445 -2.28 5.13 -25.61
N ASP A 446 -1.94 5.23 -26.90
CA ASP A 446 -0.60 5.66 -27.35
C ASP A 446 -0.34 7.14 -26.98
N ARG A 447 -1.35 8.00 -27.12
CA ARG A 447 -1.28 9.44 -26.87
C ARG A 447 -1.19 9.84 -25.39
N VAL A 448 -1.66 9.00 -24.46
CA VAL A 448 -1.51 9.25 -23.02
C VAL A 448 -0.06 9.04 -22.60
N ASP A 449 0.60 10.04 -22.02
CA ASP A 449 2.02 9.96 -21.67
C ASP A 449 2.29 9.04 -20.47
N ILE A 450 1.45 9.17 -19.44
CA ILE A 450 1.62 8.50 -18.15
C ILE A 450 0.28 7.90 -17.74
N ILE A 451 0.25 6.58 -17.62
CA ILE A 451 -0.90 5.84 -17.07
C ILE A 451 -0.54 5.36 -15.68
N THR A 452 -1.41 5.58 -14.70
CA THR A 452 -1.32 4.92 -13.40
C THR A 452 -2.46 3.94 -13.18
N GLY A 453 -2.18 2.87 -12.43
CA GLY A 453 -3.16 1.84 -12.17
C GLY A 453 -2.92 1.13 -10.85
N THR A 454 -3.91 0.33 -10.41
CA THR A 454 -3.81 -0.46 -9.19
C THR A 454 -3.91 -1.95 -9.46
N LEU A 455 -3.28 -2.74 -8.59
CA LEU A 455 -3.43 -4.19 -8.54
C LEU A 455 -4.53 -4.63 -7.54
N GLY A 456 -5.02 -3.70 -6.71
CA GLY A 456 -5.92 -4.00 -5.60
C GLY A 456 -7.41 -3.82 -5.83
N LYS A 457 -7.83 -3.67 -7.10
CA LYS A 457 -9.25 -3.54 -7.48
C LYS A 457 -9.69 -4.70 -8.37
N ALA A 458 -9.86 -4.47 -9.67
CA ALA A 458 -10.29 -5.51 -10.60
C ALA A 458 -9.35 -6.73 -10.63
N TYR A 459 -8.05 -6.53 -10.35
CA TYR A 459 -7.05 -7.60 -10.26
C TYR A 459 -6.97 -8.29 -8.89
N GLY A 460 -7.74 -7.86 -7.89
CA GLY A 460 -7.97 -8.62 -6.66
C GLY A 460 -6.77 -8.85 -5.73
N THR A 461 -5.67 -8.09 -5.87
CA THR A 461 -4.45 -8.23 -5.05
C THR A 461 -4.11 -6.93 -4.31
N ILE A 462 -2.85 -6.46 -4.32
CA ILE A 462 -2.44 -5.18 -3.76
C ILE A 462 -1.19 -4.67 -4.50
N GLY A 463 -1.13 -3.35 -4.68
CA GLY A 463 -0.05 -2.67 -5.40
C GLY A 463 -0.56 -1.53 -6.27
N GLY A 464 0.37 -0.75 -6.78
CA GLY A 464 0.13 0.26 -7.80
C GLY A 464 1.24 0.24 -8.83
N TYR A 465 1.03 0.91 -9.95
CA TYR A 465 2.06 1.06 -10.96
C TYR A 465 1.86 2.33 -11.77
N ILE A 466 2.93 2.71 -12.47
CA ILE A 466 2.89 3.65 -13.58
C ILE A 466 3.37 2.93 -14.85
N ALA A 467 2.90 3.37 -16.02
CA ALA A 467 3.38 2.96 -17.32
C ALA A 467 3.55 4.18 -18.22
N GLY A 468 4.61 4.21 -19.03
CA GLY A 468 4.96 5.35 -19.88
C GLY A 468 6.23 5.10 -20.68
N SER A 469 6.89 6.16 -21.13
CA SER A 469 8.18 6.04 -21.83
C SER A 469 9.26 5.49 -20.91
N HIS A 470 10.25 4.83 -21.50
CA HIS A 470 11.38 4.24 -20.77
C HIS A 470 12.06 5.26 -19.85
N ASP A 471 12.43 6.43 -20.39
CA ASP A 471 13.21 7.43 -19.65
C ASP A 471 12.40 8.10 -18.54
N PHE A 472 11.09 8.29 -18.74
CA PHE A 472 10.20 8.75 -17.68
C PHE A 472 10.19 7.75 -16.53
N VAL A 473 9.92 6.48 -16.83
CA VAL A 473 9.87 5.42 -15.83
C VAL A 473 11.21 5.29 -15.10
N ASP A 474 12.31 5.38 -15.83
CA ASP A 474 13.66 5.27 -15.28
C ASP A 474 14.02 6.46 -14.38
N MET A 475 13.57 7.67 -14.73
CA MET A 475 13.69 8.86 -13.89
C MET A 475 12.91 8.67 -12.58
N ILE A 476 11.65 8.23 -12.64
CA ILE A 476 10.87 7.99 -11.43
C ILE A 476 11.52 6.90 -10.56
N ARG A 477 11.95 5.78 -11.17
CA ARG A 477 12.68 4.69 -10.49
C ARG A 477 13.92 5.20 -9.74
N SER A 478 14.61 6.19 -10.30
CA SER A 478 15.89 6.70 -9.80
C SER A 478 15.76 7.83 -8.78
N TYR A 479 14.66 8.56 -8.78
CA TYR A 479 14.48 9.76 -7.94
C TYR A 479 13.34 9.68 -6.92
N ALA A 480 12.35 8.82 -7.11
CA ALA A 480 11.16 8.82 -6.26
C ALA A 480 11.43 8.13 -4.90
N PRO A 481 11.45 8.87 -3.77
CA PRO A 481 11.79 8.29 -2.47
C PRO A 481 10.75 7.26 -2.01
N GLY A 482 9.47 7.46 -2.37
CA GLY A 482 8.38 6.51 -2.08
C GLY A 482 8.51 5.16 -2.81
N PHE A 483 9.40 5.07 -3.82
CA PHE A 483 9.79 3.82 -4.47
C PHE A 483 11.08 3.24 -3.87
N ILE A 484 12.10 4.09 -3.68
CA ILE A 484 13.46 3.65 -3.33
C ILE A 484 13.56 3.15 -1.88
N PHE A 485 12.94 3.88 -0.95
CA PHE A 485 13.14 3.69 0.50
C PHE A 485 11.99 2.92 1.16
N THR A 486 11.47 1.91 0.46
CA THR A 486 10.44 1.01 0.98
C THR A 486 10.77 -0.44 0.63
N THR A 487 10.35 -1.37 1.49
CA THR A 487 10.39 -2.80 1.18
C THR A 487 9.53 -3.10 -0.04
N SER A 488 10.04 -3.96 -0.93
CA SER A 488 9.31 -4.40 -2.13
C SER A 488 8.07 -5.23 -1.79
N LEU A 489 7.09 -5.24 -2.69
CA LEU A 489 5.91 -6.11 -2.56
C LEU A 489 6.31 -7.59 -2.43
N PRO A 490 5.61 -8.38 -1.59
CA PRO A 490 5.78 -9.83 -1.48
C PRO A 490 5.78 -10.55 -2.84
N PRO A 491 6.73 -11.47 -3.11
CA PRO A 491 6.76 -12.23 -4.36
C PRO A 491 5.46 -12.99 -4.65
N ALA A 492 4.81 -13.55 -3.63
CA ALA A 492 3.52 -14.23 -3.77
C ALA A 492 2.41 -13.28 -4.27
N THR A 493 2.34 -12.06 -3.71
CA THR A 493 1.42 -11.02 -4.16
C THR A 493 1.69 -10.59 -5.60
N VAL A 494 2.96 -10.39 -5.96
CA VAL A 494 3.36 -10.01 -7.32
C VAL A 494 2.99 -11.09 -8.33
N ALA A 495 3.20 -12.37 -7.98
CA ALA A 495 2.80 -13.49 -8.83
C ALA A 495 1.28 -13.57 -9.03
N GLY A 496 0.51 -13.43 -7.95
CA GLY A 496 -0.96 -13.37 -8.02
C GLY A 496 -1.48 -12.21 -8.88
N ALA A 497 -0.88 -11.03 -8.76
CA ALA A 497 -1.26 -9.86 -9.55
C ALA A 497 -1.01 -10.09 -11.04
N ARG A 498 0.17 -10.62 -11.40
CA ARG A 498 0.51 -10.96 -12.79
C ARG A 498 -0.41 -12.05 -13.33
N ALA A 499 -0.73 -13.09 -12.54
CA ALA A 499 -1.67 -14.12 -12.93
C ALA A 499 -3.07 -13.53 -13.22
N SER A 500 -3.54 -12.62 -12.38
CA SER A 500 -4.82 -11.94 -12.61
C SER A 500 -4.83 -11.09 -13.87
N ILE A 501 -3.74 -10.38 -14.18
CA ILE A 501 -3.62 -9.57 -15.40
C ILE A 501 -3.64 -10.46 -16.62
N VAL A 502 -2.84 -11.53 -16.66
CA VAL A 502 -2.78 -12.46 -17.79
C VAL A 502 -4.14 -13.10 -18.04
N TYR A 503 -4.80 -13.59 -16.99
CA TYR A 503 -6.13 -14.18 -17.11
C TYR A 503 -7.13 -13.18 -17.73
N GLN A 504 -7.13 -11.93 -17.25
CA GLN A 504 -8.10 -10.92 -17.74
C GLN A 504 -7.79 -10.36 -19.13
N LYS A 505 -6.53 -10.41 -19.58
CA LYS A 505 -6.18 -10.13 -20.98
C LYS A 505 -6.79 -11.14 -21.93
N GLU A 506 -6.87 -12.41 -21.51
CA GLU A 506 -7.36 -13.52 -22.33
C GLU A 506 -8.88 -13.73 -22.27
N TYR A 507 -9.53 -13.42 -21.14
CA TYR A 507 -10.96 -13.65 -20.93
C TYR A 507 -11.74 -12.35 -20.75
N VAL A 508 -12.66 -12.07 -21.67
CA VAL A 508 -13.53 -10.88 -21.64
C VAL A 508 -14.87 -11.13 -20.94
N GLY A 509 -15.28 -12.39 -20.79
CA GLY A 509 -16.61 -12.74 -20.30
C GLY A 509 -16.91 -12.23 -18.88
N ASP A 510 -15.89 -12.13 -18.01
CA ASP A 510 -16.06 -11.50 -16.69
C ASP A 510 -16.44 -10.02 -16.80
N ARG A 511 -15.85 -9.28 -17.76
CA ARG A 511 -16.20 -7.87 -18.00
C ARG A 511 -17.60 -7.76 -18.58
N GLN A 512 -17.96 -8.60 -19.55
CA GLN A 512 -19.30 -8.61 -20.13
C GLN A 512 -20.37 -8.90 -19.07
N LEU A 513 -20.17 -9.94 -18.25
CA LEU A 513 -21.11 -10.31 -17.19
C LEU A 513 -21.24 -9.21 -16.13
N LYS A 514 -20.14 -8.53 -15.80
CA LYS A 514 -20.20 -7.34 -14.94
C LYS A 514 -21.13 -6.28 -15.53
N GLN A 515 -21.02 -5.98 -16.83
CA GLN A 515 -21.86 -4.97 -17.47
C GLN A 515 -23.33 -5.37 -17.50
N VAL A 516 -23.63 -6.65 -17.78
CA VAL A 516 -25.00 -7.19 -17.69
C VAL A 516 -25.57 -6.96 -16.28
N ASN A 517 -24.84 -7.37 -15.24
CA ASN A 517 -25.32 -7.21 -13.86
C ASN A 517 -25.44 -5.73 -13.43
N VAL A 518 -24.52 -4.85 -13.87
CA VAL A 518 -24.61 -3.40 -13.56
C VAL A 518 -25.85 -2.78 -14.20
N ARG A 519 -26.11 -3.09 -15.46
CA ARG A 519 -27.28 -2.58 -16.21
C ARG A 519 -28.58 -3.05 -15.55
N GLU A 520 -28.64 -4.32 -15.15
CA GLU A 520 -29.78 -4.90 -14.42
C GLU A 520 -30.05 -4.16 -13.10
N VAL A 521 -29.02 -3.92 -12.28
CA VAL A 521 -29.19 -3.21 -11.00
C VAL A 521 -29.63 -1.76 -11.22
N LYS A 522 -29.02 -1.04 -12.17
CA LYS A 522 -29.42 0.34 -12.49
C LYS A 522 -30.87 0.41 -12.96
N GLN A 523 -31.27 -0.47 -13.87
CA GLN A 523 -32.64 -0.53 -14.38
C GLN A 523 -33.65 -0.83 -13.27
N ARG A 524 -33.36 -1.79 -12.38
CA ARG A 524 -34.26 -2.12 -11.28
C ARG A 524 -34.37 -1.01 -10.25
N PHE A 525 -33.28 -0.33 -9.94
CA PHE A 525 -33.31 0.86 -9.08
C PHE A 525 -34.13 1.99 -9.70
N GLU A 526 -34.00 2.23 -11.00
CA GLU A 526 -34.82 3.22 -11.72
C GLU A 526 -36.32 2.88 -11.63
N GLN A 527 -36.70 1.60 -11.80
CA GLN A 527 -38.10 1.14 -11.72
C GLN A 527 -38.76 1.39 -10.35
N ILE A 528 -37.98 1.52 -9.28
CA ILE A 528 -38.46 1.79 -7.91
C ILE A 528 -38.06 3.19 -7.41
N ASP A 529 -37.78 4.11 -8.35
CA ASP A 529 -37.49 5.52 -8.09
C ASP A 529 -36.28 5.76 -7.15
N ILE A 530 -35.31 4.84 -7.14
CA ILE A 530 -34.06 5.01 -6.39
C ILE A 530 -33.13 5.99 -7.13
N PRO A 531 -32.62 7.05 -6.46
CA PRO A 531 -31.85 8.12 -7.10
C PRO A 531 -30.39 7.73 -7.38
N VAL A 532 -30.17 6.90 -8.40
CA VAL A 532 -28.82 6.59 -8.89
C VAL A 532 -28.24 7.82 -9.58
N VAL A 533 -27.04 8.25 -9.17
CA VAL A 533 -26.27 9.29 -9.86
C VAL A 533 -25.97 8.83 -11.29
N PRO A 534 -26.42 9.56 -12.33
CA PRO A 534 -26.25 9.14 -13.71
C PRO A 534 -24.78 9.08 -14.12
N GLY A 535 -24.38 7.99 -14.78
CA GLY A 535 -23.01 7.80 -15.25
C GLY A 535 -22.82 6.55 -16.11
N PRO A 536 -21.91 6.59 -17.10
CA PRO A 536 -21.75 5.53 -18.11
C PRO A 536 -20.90 4.34 -17.61
N SER A 537 -20.35 4.43 -16.39
CA SER A 537 -19.44 3.42 -15.83
C SER A 537 -20.14 2.32 -15.03
N HIS A 538 -19.33 1.40 -14.49
CA HIS A 538 -19.76 0.28 -13.66
C HIS A 538 -20.10 0.64 -12.20
N ILE A 539 -19.91 1.90 -11.81
CA ILE A 539 -20.19 2.38 -10.45
C ILE A 539 -21.69 2.71 -10.38
N VAL A 540 -22.34 2.35 -9.27
CA VAL A 540 -23.77 2.62 -9.01
C VAL A 540 -23.88 3.45 -7.71
N PRO A 541 -23.67 4.78 -7.78
CA PRO A 541 -23.79 5.65 -6.61
C PRO A 541 -25.25 6.00 -6.38
N VAL A 542 -25.81 5.68 -5.21
CA VAL A 542 -27.17 6.05 -4.84
C VAL A 542 -27.14 7.28 -3.95
N LEU A 543 -27.68 8.40 -4.43
CA LEU A 543 -27.69 9.67 -3.72
C LEU A 543 -28.57 9.60 -2.47
N VAL A 544 -28.05 10.05 -1.34
CA VAL A 544 -28.80 10.22 -0.08
C VAL A 544 -28.87 11.69 0.33
N GLY A 545 -27.77 12.43 0.15
CA GLY A 545 -27.72 13.88 0.35
C GLY A 545 -27.65 14.36 1.81
N ASP A 546 -27.52 13.44 2.76
CA ASP A 546 -27.26 13.73 4.17
C ASP A 546 -26.37 12.63 4.80
N ALA A 547 -25.39 13.04 5.60
CA ALA A 547 -24.40 12.13 6.17
C ALA A 547 -24.96 11.19 7.25
N ALA A 548 -25.88 11.68 8.08
CA ALA A 548 -26.50 10.90 9.15
C ALA A 548 -27.47 9.87 8.56
N LEU A 549 -28.30 10.28 7.59
CA LEU A 549 -29.19 9.38 6.86
C LEU A 549 -28.41 8.35 6.03
N ALA A 550 -27.32 8.73 5.35
CA ALA A 550 -26.50 7.78 4.61
C ALA A 550 -25.91 6.72 5.53
N LYS A 551 -25.42 7.13 6.71
CA LYS A 551 -24.93 6.20 7.74
C LYS A 551 -26.06 5.32 8.27
N ALA A 552 -27.21 5.89 8.64
CA ALA A 552 -28.36 5.13 9.13
C ALA A 552 -28.82 4.07 8.11
N ALA A 553 -28.87 4.41 6.82
CA ALA A 553 -29.19 3.48 5.76
C ALA A 553 -28.16 2.35 5.64
N SER A 554 -26.87 2.67 5.67
CA SER A 554 -25.78 1.68 5.65
C SER A 554 -25.85 0.73 6.84
N ASP A 555 -26.07 1.27 8.05
CA ASP A 555 -26.18 0.49 9.28
C ASP A 555 -27.42 -0.42 9.26
N LYS A 556 -28.57 0.07 8.77
CA LYS A 556 -29.82 -0.69 8.65
C LYS A 556 -29.70 -1.82 7.63
N LEU A 557 -29.14 -1.55 6.45
CA LEU A 557 -28.83 -2.57 5.43
C LEU A 557 -27.96 -3.69 6.01
N LEU A 558 -26.95 -3.32 6.81
CA LEU A 558 -26.05 -4.28 7.42
C LEU A 558 -26.76 -5.11 8.51
N ALA A 559 -27.43 -4.44 9.46
CA ALA A 559 -27.99 -5.07 10.65
C ALA A 559 -29.26 -5.88 10.38
N GLU A 560 -30.14 -5.40 9.50
CA GLU A 560 -31.46 -6.00 9.30
C GLU A 560 -31.54 -6.83 8.02
N HIS A 561 -30.75 -6.50 7.01
CA HIS A 561 -30.79 -7.16 5.71
C HIS A 561 -29.56 -8.02 5.39
N ASN A 562 -28.54 -8.04 6.26
CA ASN A 562 -27.26 -8.69 6.01
C ASN A 562 -26.60 -8.21 4.70
N ILE A 563 -26.72 -6.92 4.39
CA ILE A 563 -26.18 -6.28 3.18
C ILE A 563 -25.16 -5.22 3.60
N TYR A 564 -23.92 -5.39 3.19
CA TYR A 564 -22.88 -4.41 3.44
C TYR A 564 -22.68 -3.47 2.23
N VAL A 565 -23.30 -2.29 2.30
CA VAL A 565 -23.04 -1.15 1.44
C VAL A 565 -22.57 0.01 2.30
N GLN A 566 -21.36 0.51 2.05
CA GLN A 566 -20.78 1.58 2.84
C GLN A 566 -21.37 2.96 2.47
N SER A 567 -21.70 3.76 3.48
CA SER A 567 -21.98 5.18 3.32
C SER A 567 -20.71 5.98 3.01
N ILE A 568 -20.80 6.87 2.03
CA ILE A 568 -19.71 7.72 1.57
C ILE A 568 -20.06 9.17 1.90
N ASN A 569 -19.29 9.75 2.83
CA ASN A 569 -19.46 11.09 3.37
C ASN A 569 -18.22 11.96 3.11
N TYR A 570 -18.28 13.24 3.50
CA TYR A 570 -17.12 14.13 3.52
C TYR A 570 -15.92 13.51 4.29
N PRO A 571 -14.66 13.71 3.84
CA PRO A 571 -14.21 14.50 2.68
C PRO A 571 -14.19 13.74 1.35
N THR A 572 -14.74 12.52 1.27
CA THR A 572 -14.70 11.72 0.05
C THR A 572 -15.63 12.28 -1.04
N VAL A 573 -16.77 12.83 -0.64
CA VAL A 573 -17.72 13.55 -1.50
C VAL A 573 -18.08 14.88 -0.84
N ALA A 574 -18.60 15.83 -1.62
CA ALA A 574 -19.04 17.13 -1.11
C ALA A 574 -20.20 16.96 -0.13
N VAL A 575 -20.31 17.89 0.83
CA VAL A 575 -21.42 17.93 1.78
C VAL A 575 -22.74 18.10 1.03
N GLY A 576 -23.74 17.31 1.39
CA GLY A 576 -25.03 17.20 0.73
C GLY A 576 -25.04 16.36 -0.55
N GLU A 577 -23.92 15.71 -0.89
CA GLU A 577 -23.85 14.70 -1.96
C GLU A 577 -23.46 13.32 -1.43
N GLU A 578 -23.73 13.08 -0.14
CA GLU A 578 -23.53 11.79 0.53
C GLU A 578 -24.33 10.71 -0.17
N ARG A 579 -23.75 9.51 -0.23
CA ARG A 579 -24.26 8.44 -1.08
C ARG A 579 -23.93 7.06 -0.53
N LEU A 580 -24.75 6.08 -0.91
CA LEU A 580 -24.40 4.68 -0.81
C LEU A 580 -23.70 4.25 -2.10
N ARG A 581 -22.49 3.73 -1.99
CA ARG A 581 -21.72 3.33 -3.18
C ARG A 581 -21.84 1.82 -3.42
N VAL A 582 -22.73 1.45 -4.32
CA VAL A 582 -22.95 0.06 -4.72
C VAL A 582 -21.94 -0.32 -5.83
N THR A 583 -21.30 -1.46 -5.65
CA THR A 583 -20.34 -2.06 -6.59
C THR A 583 -20.79 -3.46 -6.96
N VAL A 584 -21.42 -3.57 -8.12
CA VAL A 584 -21.89 -4.85 -8.67
C VAL A 584 -20.72 -5.63 -9.26
N THR A 585 -20.73 -6.96 -9.17
CA THR A 585 -19.69 -7.85 -9.71
C THR A 585 -20.33 -8.94 -10.57
N PRO A 586 -19.54 -9.67 -11.38
CA PRO A 586 -20.03 -10.85 -12.11
C PRO A 586 -20.59 -11.96 -11.21
N ARG A 587 -20.25 -11.95 -9.91
CA ARG A 587 -20.59 -13.03 -8.98
C ARG A 587 -21.75 -12.73 -8.04
N HIS A 588 -22.33 -11.54 -8.14
CA HIS A 588 -23.62 -11.30 -7.51
C HIS A 588 -24.69 -12.08 -8.27
N THR A 589 -25.41 -12.95 -7.57
CA THR A 589 -26.49 -13.74 -8.20
C THR A 589 -27.75 -12.92 -8.38
N LEU A 590 -28.68 -13.40 -9.21
CA LEU A 590 -29.96 -12.74 -9.40
C LEU A 590 -30.74 -12.63 -8.08
N GLU A 591 -30.70 -13.65 -7.24
CA GLU A 591 -31.36 -13.65 -5.93
C GLU A 591 -30.75 -12.62 -4.97
N GLN A 592 -29.43 -12.40 -5.03
CA GLN A 592 -28.76 -11.34 -4.28
C GLN A 592 -29.14 -9.96 -4.81
N ILE A 593 -29.18 -9.79 -6.15
CA ILE A 593 -29.66 -8.54 -6.78
C ILE A 593 -31.10 -8.24 -6.35
N ASP A 594 -31.99 -9.22 -6.41
CA ASP A 594 -33.39 -9.09 -5.97
C ASP A 594 -33.50 -8.67 -4.50
N LYS A 595 -32.67 -9.28 -3.64
CA LYS A 595 -32.62 -8.95 -2.21
C LYS A 595 -32.11 -7.53 -1.99
N LEU A 596 -31.06 -7.10 -2.70
CA LEU A 596 -30.55 -5.73 -2.64
C LEU A 596 -31.64 -4.72 -2.99
N VAL A 597 -32.33 -4.92 -4.11
CA VAL A 597 -33.38 -4.00 -4.60
C VAL A 597 -34.48 -3.86 -3.55
N ARG A 598 -35.00 -4.97 -3.01
CA ARG A 598 -36.03 -4.93 -1.97
C ARG A 598 -35.55 -4.26 -0.67
N ALA A 599 -34.34 -4.58 -0.22
CA ALA A 599 -33.80 -4.02 1.03
C ALA A 599 -33.52 -2.51 0.91
N MET A 600 -33.02 -2.06 -0.24
CA MET A 600 -32.82 -0.64 -0.55
C MET A 600 -34.17 0.10 -0.55
N ASP A 601 -35.19 -0.46 -1.19
CA ASP A 601 -36.53 0.14 -1.25
C ASP A 601 -37.13 0.31 0.16
N GLN A 602 -37.11 -0.75 0.96
CA GLN A 602 -37.60 -0.73 2.33
C GLN A 602 -36.82 0.28 3.20
N THR A 603 -35.48 0.27 3.10
CA THR A 603 -34.62 1.19 3.85
C THR A 603 -34.92 2.65 3.50
N PHE A 604 -35.09 2.97 2.21
CA PHE A 604 -35.42 4.32 1.77
C PHE A 604 -36.80 4.77 2.28
N ALA A 605 -37.81 3.89 2.21
CA ALA A 605 -39.15 4.19 2.70
C ALA A 605 -39.18 4.43 4.22
N GLU A 606 -38.55 3.56 5.01
CA GLU A 606 -38.58 3.66 6.47
C GLU A 606 -37.78 4.85 7.02
N LEU A 607 -36.68 5.22 6.36
CA LEU A 607 -35.85 6.35 6.77
C LEU A 607 -36.29 7.68 6.14
N GLY A 608 -37.32 7.68 5.28
CA GLY A 608 -37.79 8.87 4.58
C GLY A 608 -36.72 9.50 3.68
N ILE A 609 -35.90 8.68 3.02
CA ILE A 609 -34.85 9.17 2.12
C ILE A 609 -35.48 9.57 0.79
N ASN A 610 -35.12 10.76 0.29
CA ASN A 610 -35.58 11.29 -0.99
C ASN A 610 -35.40 10.28 -2.13
N ARG A 611 -36.48 10.06 -2.87
CA ARG A 611 -36.50 9.32 -4.13
C ARG A 611 -36.07 10.22 -5.30
N LEU A 612 -35.92 9.64 -6.48
CA LEU A 612 -35.55 10.40 -7.68
C LEU A 612 -36.59 11.49 -7.99
N SER A 613 -37.89 11.20 -7.85
CA SER A 613 -38.95 12.19 -8.00
C SER A 613 -38.85 13.35 -7.00
N ASP A 614 -38.51 13.08 -5.73
CA ASP A 614 -38.30 14.10 -4.70
C ASP A 614 -37.11 15.01 -5.05
N TRP A 615 -36.00 14.41 -5.50
CA TRP A 615 -34.83 15.18 -5.96
C TRP A 615 -35.17 16.07 -7.14
N LYS A 616 -35.96 15.59 -8.09
CA LYS A 616 -36.44 16.40 -9.22
C LYS A 616 -37.29 17.58 -8.74
N ALA A 617 -38.22 17.35 -7.82
CA ALA A 617 -39.02 18.43 -7.23
C ALA A 617 -38.17 19.47 -6.48
N ALA A 618 -37.04 19.05 -5.91
CA ALA A 618 -36.08 19.92 -5.21
C ALA A 618 -35.08 20.64 -6.15
N GLY A 619 -35.19 20.48 -7.48
CA GLY A 619 -34.28 21.10 -8.46
C GLY A 619 -33.01 20.30 -8.78
N GLY A 620 -32.91 19.08 -8.25
CA GLY A 620 -31.84 18.13 -8.53
C GLY A 620 -30.52 18.40 -7.81
N ARG A 621 -29.67 17.37 -7.73
CA ARG A 621 -28.33 17.45 -7.11
C ARG A 621 -27.42 16.34 -7.60
N ALA A 622 -26.11 16.61 -7.68
CA ALA A 622 -25.09 15.63 -8.10
C ALA A 622 -25.42 14.93 -9.44
N GLY A 623 -26.21 15.56 -10.32
CA GLY A 623 -26.69 14.98 -11.57
C GLY A 623 -28.04 14.25 -11.50
N VAL A 624 -28.57 13.96 -10.30
CA VAL A 624 -29.90 13.36 -10.09
C VAL A 624 -30.96 14.44 -10.18
N GLY A 625 -32.03 14.23 -10.94
CA GLY A 625 -33.19 15.11 -10.98
C GLY A 625 -32.94 16.52 -11.53
N ILE A 626 -31.85 16.74 -12.27
CA ILE A 626 -31.52 18.04 -12.88
C ILE A 626 -32.21 18.16 -14.24
N ASP A 627 -33.10 19.16 -14.40
CA ASP A 627 -33.80 19.43 -15.66
C ASP A 627 -32.83 19.81 -16.80
N GLY A 628 -33.14 19.36 -18.02
CA GLY A 628 -32.34 19.65 -19.22
C GLY A 628 -31.07 18.81 -19.40
N ARG A 629 -30.68 18.00 -18.41
CA ARG A 629 -29.69 16.94 -18.57
C ARG A 629 -30.40 15.71 -19.14
N SER A 630 -29.85 15.07 -20.18
CA SER A 630 -30.42 13.82 -20.71
C SER A 630 -30.60 12.82 -19.57
N ALA A 631 -31.83 12.35 -19.37
CA ALA A 631 -32.12 11.26 -18.43
C ALA A 631 -31.41 9.97 -18.86
N HIS A 632 -31.17 9.81 -20.16
CA HIS A 632 -30.47 8.67 -20.72
C HIS A 632 -28.96 8.90 -20.75
N VAL A 633 -28.22 7.96 -20.15
CA VAL A 633 -26.76 7.91 -20.19
C VAL A 633 -26.34 6.63 -20.89
N ASP A 634 -25.76 6.76 -22.08
CA ASP A 634 -25.24 5.63 -22.83
C ASP A 634 -24.08 4.98 -22.06
N PRO A 635 -24.15 3.66 -21.74
CA PRO A 635 -23.02 2.95 -21.18
C PRO A 635 -21.84 2.96 -22.15
N ILE A 636 -20.63 3.10 -21.64
CA ILE A 636 -19.43 3.10 -22.51
C ILE A 636 -19.26 1.77 -23.26
N TRP A 637 -19.59 0.65 -22.60
CA TRP A 637 -19.67 -0.65 -23.25
C TRP A 637 -20.92 -0.71 -24.11
N THR A 638 -20.77 -0.86 -25.42
CA THR A 638 -21.91 -1.00 -26.34
C THR A 638 -22.56 -2.37 -26.26
N ASP A 639 -23.80 -2.49 -26.71
CA ASP A 639 -24.53 -3.79 -26.73
C ASP A 639 -23.80 -4.85 -27.55
N ALA A 640 -23.14 -4.45 -28.64
CA ALA A 640 -22.30 -5.34 -29.44
C ALA A 640 -21.07 -5.83 -28.66
N GLN A 641 -20.39 -4.95 -27.91
CA GLN A 641 -19.22 -5.34 -27.11
C GLN A 641 -19.59 -6.23 -25.92
N VAL A 642 -20.78 -6.06 -25.34
CA VAL A 642 -21.30 -6.90 -24.25
C VAL A 642 -21.79 -8.27 -24.77
N GLY A 643 -22.13 -8.37 -26.06
CA GLY A 643 -22.74 -9.57 -26.67
C GLY A 643 -24.27 -9.58 -26.56
N ILE A 644 -24.90 -8.46 -26.23
CA ILE A 644 -26.36 -8.36 -26.17
C ILE A 644 -26.95 -8.36 -27.58
N ALA A 645 -26.31 -7.63 -28.50
CA ALA A 645 -26.80 -7.47 -29.88
C ALA A 645 -26.84 -8.79 -30.67
N ASP A 646 -25.95 -9.75 -30.35
CA ASP A 646 -25.84 -11.05 -31.03
C ASP A 646 -26.25 -12.24 -30.14
N GLY A 647 -26.75 -11.98 -28.93
CA GLY A 647 -27.20 -13.00 -27.98
C GLY A 647 -26.10 -13.81 -27.31
N THR A 648 -24.83 -13.41 -27.46
CA THR A 648 -23.67 -14.08 -26.84
C THR A 648 -23.36 -13.63 -25.41
N ALA A 649 -24.06 -12.61 -24.90
CA ALA A 649 -23.84 -12.08 -23.57
C ALA A 649 -23.95 -13.16 -22.49
N PRO A 650 -23.00 -13.20 -21.54
CA PRO A 650 -23.08 -14.10 -20.39
C PRO A 650 -24.28 -13.75 -19.51
N ARG A 651 -24.86 -14.77 -18.87
CA ARG A 651 -26.05 -14.61 -18.02
C ARG A 651 -25.67 -14.44 -16.56
N THR A 652 -26.43 -13.59 -15.85
CA THR A 652 -26.35 -13.45 -14.40
C THR A 652 -26.50 -14.81 -13.71
N LEU A 653 -25.62 -15.07 -12.75
CA LEU A 653 -25.62 -16.32 -12.00
C LEU A 653 -26.88 -16.45 -11.14
N ARG A 654 -27.32 -17.68 -10.91
CA ARG A 654 -28.33 -18.05 -9.92
C ARG A 654 -27.66 -18.64 -8.67
N ALA A 655 -28.33 -18.59 -7.54
CA ALA A 655 -27.87 -19.21 -6.30
C ALA A 655 -27.46 -20.67 -6.51
N GLY A 656 -26.28 -21.05 -6.02
CA GLY A 656 -25.71 -22.39 -6.17
C GLY A 656 -24.96 -22.63 -7.49
N GLN A 657 -25.02 -21.72 -8.46
CA GLN A 657 -24.18 -21.82 -9.67
C GLN A 657 -22.75 -21.37 -9.39
N SER A 658 -21.79 -22.14 -9.90
CA SER A 658 -20.38 -21.77 -9.88
C SER A 658 -20.08 -20.70 -10.92
N ALA A 659 -19.19 -19.76 -10.59
CA ALA A 659 -18.66 -18.82 -11.57
C ALA A 659 -17.89 -19.57 -12.67
N PHE A 660 -18.08 -19.13 -13.92
CA PHE A 660 -17.33 -19.67 -15.05
C PHE A 660 -15.84 -19.29 -14.93
N VAL A 661 -14.96 -20.24 -15.24
CA VAL A 661 -13.51 -20.03 -15.28
C VAL A 661 -13.02 -20.51 -16.64
N ASP A 662 -12.43 -19.61 -17.41
CA ASP A 662 -12.00 -19.90 -18.78
C ASP A 662 -10.74 -20.77 -18.78
N THR A 663 -10.86 -21.98 -19.33
CA THR A 663 -9.78 -22.98 -19.30
C THR A 663 -8.58 -22.56 -20.16
N ARG A 664 -8.81 -21.85 -21.27
CA ARG A 664 -7.74 -21.29 -22.12
C ARG A 664 -6.96 -20.22 -21.37
N ALA A 665 -7.64 -19.28 -20.72
CA ALA A 665 -7.02 -18.24 -19.91
C ALA A 665 -6.23 -18.84 -18.74
N VAL A 666 -6.74 -19.90 -18.09
CA VAL A 666 -5.99 -20.65 -17.05
C VAL A 666 -4.70 -21.25 -17.62
N ALA A 667 -4.76 -21.92 -18.77
CA ALA A 667 -3.60 -22.53 -19.40
C ALA A 667 -2.53 -21.49 -19.77
N VAL A 668 -2.92 -20.42 -20.48
CA VAL A 668 -2.01 -19.30 -20.83
C VAL A 668 -1.42 -18.66 -19.57
N THR A 669 -2.22 -18.50 -18.52
CA THR A 669 -1.75 -17.96 -17.25
C THR A 669 -0.67 -18.84 -16.63
N ARG A 670 -0.88 -20.16 -16.55
CA ARG A 670 0.10 -21.11 -15.99
C ARG A 670 1.41 -21.10 -16.78
N GLU A 671 1.33 -21.11 -18.11
CA GLU A 671 2.49 -21.07 -19.00
C GLU A 671 3.40 -19.85 -18.74
N ARG A 672 2.83 -18.69 -18.38
CA ARG A 672 3.60 -17.48 -18.03
C ARG A 672 4.50 -17.66 -16.80
N PHE A 673 4.26 -18.68 -15.98
CA PHE A 673 5.02 -18.99 -14.77
C PHE A 673 5.86 -20.25 -14.87
N ASP A 674 5.78 -21.05 -15.93
CA ASP A 674 6.52 -22.31 -16.05
C ASP A 674 8.03 -22.15 -15.80
N GLY A 675 8.63 -21.09 -16.35
CA GLY A 675 10.06 -20.80 -16.16
C GLY A 675 10.46 -20.40 -14.73
N LEU A 676 9.53 -19.93 -13.91
CA LEU A 676 9.80 -19.46 -12.54
C LEU A 676 9.25 -20.39 -11.47
N LEU A 677 8.09 -20.99 -11.66
CA LEU A 677 7.37 -21.81 -10.68
C LEU A 677 7.26 -23.29 -11.10
N GLY A 678 7.84 -23.68 -12.24
CA GLY A 678 7.69 -25.02 -12.83
C GLY A 678 6.32 -25.22 -13.48
N LYS A 679 6.11 -26.37 -14.11
CA LYS A 679 4.79 -26.77 -14.64
C LYS A 679 3.87 -27.23 -13.51
N VAL A 680 2.58 -26.98 -13.64
CA VAL A 680 1.56 -27.60 -12.77
C VAL A 680 1.39 -29.07 -13.22
N ALA A 681 1.50 -30.01 -12.29
CA ALA A 681 1.39 -31.44 -12.61
C ALA A 681 -0.07 -31.81 -12.93
N ALA A 682 -0.29 -32.61 -14.00
CA ALA A 682 -1.62 -33.04 -14.43
C ALA A 682 -2.46 -33.77 -13.34
N LYS A 683 -1.81 -34.33 -12.30
CA LYS A 683 -2.52 -34.97 -11.17
C LYS A 683 -3.26 -34.00 -10.24
N GLU A 684 -3.03 -32.69 -10.33
CA GLU A 684 -3.82 -31.69 -9.59
C GLU A 684 -5.12 -31.30 -10.31
N GLU A 685 -5.33 -31.71 -11.56
CA GLU A 685 -6.55 -31.43 -12.34
C GLU A 685 -7.79 -32.19 -11.82
N ALA A 686 -7.58 -33.26 -11.04
CA ALA A 686 -8.64 -34.14 -10.52
C ALA A 686 -9.06 -33.85 -9.06
N ARG A 687 -8.51 -32.81 -8.41
CA ARG A 687 -9.04 -32.35 -7.13
C ARG A 687 -10.14 -31.34 -7.39
N GLU A 688 -11.37 -31.66 -6.98
CA GLU A 688 -12.47 -30.70 -6.86
C GLU A 688 -11.96 -29.35 -6.32
N PRO A 689 -12.57 -28.22 -6.73
CA PRO A 689 -12.22 -26.92 -6.17
C PRO A 689 -12.25 -27.02 -4.65
N LEU A 690 -11.22 -26.47 -3.99
CA LEU A 690 -11.02 -26.45 -2.54
C LEU A 690 -12.24 -25.88 -1.81
N ALA A 691 -13.29 -26.69 -1.64
CA ALA A 691 -14.49 -26.44 -0.86
C ALA A 691 -14.55 -27.34 0.37
N ARG A 692 -13.63 -28.32 0.51
CA ARG A 692 -13.53 -29.20 1.69
C ARG A 692 -12.09 -29.56 2.03
N ALA A 693 -11.31 -28.58 2.48
CA ALA A 693 -10.15 -28.88 3.31
C ALA A 693 -10.54 -28.71 4.78
N SER A 694 -11.35 -29.64 5.31
CA SER A 694 -11.40 -29.83 6.75
C SER A 694 -10.01 -30.30 7.19
N LEU A 695 -9.31 -29.46 7.95
CA LEU A 695 -8.19 -29.88 8.79
C LEU A 695 -8.65 -31.12 9.58
N LYS A 696 -8.23 -32.31 9.14
CA LYS A 696 -8.28 -33.50 9.97
C LYS A 696 -7.35 -33.23 11.14
N MET A 697 -7.90 -32.71 12.23
CA MET A 697 -7.28 -32.71 13.55
C MET A 697 -6.92 -34.16 13.86
N GLY A 698 -5.62 -34.47 13.80
CA GLY A 698 -5.08 -35.76 14.19
C GLY A 698 -5.48 -36.03 15.64
N LYS A 699 -6.25 -37.09 15.86
CA LYS A 699 -6.50 -37.62 17.20
C LYS A 699 -5.19 -38.20 17.73
N GLY A 700 -4.75 -37.68 18.87
CA GLY A 700 -4.02 -38.44 19.88
C GLY A 700 -2.50 -38.48 19.74
N VAL A 701 -1.82 -37.48 20.31
CA VAL A 701 -0.52 -37.74 20.96
C VAL A 701 -0.85 -38.33 22.33
N LYS A 702 -0.78 -39.66 22.45
CA LYS A 702 -0.66 -40.32 23.76
C LYS A 702 0.83 -40.47 24.05
N HIS A 703 1.25 -39.95 25.19
CA HIS A 703 2.57 -40.21 25.77
C HIS A 703 2.81 -41.71 25.90
N ALA A 704 3.95 -42.18 25.39
CA ALA A 704 4.51 -43.49 25.69
C ALA A 704 5.57 -43.31 26.77
N TYR A 705 5.28 -43.85 27.96
CA TYR A 705 6.29 -44.38 28.88
C TYR A 705 6.42 -45.88 28.56
N GLU A 706 7.65 -46.36 28.40
CA GLU A 706 8.04 -47.79 28.37
C GLU A 706 7.61 -48.47 29.70
N VAL A 707 7.33 -49.77 29.83
CA VAL A 707 8.13 -51.01 29.61
C VAL A 707 7.14 -52.25 29.65
N PRO A 708 7.54 -53.56 29.59
CA PRO A 708 7.52 -54.43 28.40
C PRO A 708 6.66 -55.73 28.49
N HIS A 709 6.53 -56.40 27.32
CA HIS A 709 6.38 -57.85 27.03
C HIS A 709 5.36 -58.76 27.76
N ALA A 710 4.43 -59.33 26.98
CA ALA A 710 4.03 -60.75 26.98
C ALA A 710 3.23 -61.11 25.69
N PRO A 711 3.52 -62.23 24.99
CA PRO A 711 2.67 -62.74 23.90
C PRO A 711 2.10 -64.14 24.22
N LEU A 712 0.79 -64.34 24.04
CA LEU A 712 0.11 -65.65 24.01
C LEU A 712 -1.11 -65.49 23.07
N SER A 713 -1.04 -65.92 21.81
CA SER A 713 -1.38 -67.26 21.28
C SER A 713 -2.88 -67.56 21.22
N LEU A 714 -3.37 -67.66 19.97
CA LEU A 714 -4.27 -68.68 19.42
C LEU A 714 -5.50 -69.12 20.23
N LEU A 715 -6.69 -68.91 19.65
CA LEU A 715 -7.69 -69.96 19.51
C LEU A 715 -8.54 -69.72 18.27
N GLU A 716 -8.73 -70.80 17.54
CA GLU A 716 -9.30 -70.97 16.21
C GLU A 716 -10.57 -71.84 16.37
N VAL A 717 -11.48 -71.74 15.39
CA VAL A 717 -12.50 -72.74 14.99
C VAL A 717 -13.79 -72.91 15.81
N THR A 718 -14.92 -72.60 15.15
CA THR A 718 -15.92 -73.58 14.60
C THR A 718 -16.49 -73.00 13.29
N SER A 719 -16.09 -73.48 12.09
CA SER A 719 -16.66 -74.60 11.28
C SER A 719 -18.16 -74.44 10.96
N SER A 720 -18.69 -74.59 9.74
CA SER A 720 -18.11 -75.05 8.46
C SER A 720 -19.20 -75.04 7.37
N ALA A 721 -18.87 -74.52 6.18
CA ALA A 721 -19.07 -75.14 4.85
C ALA A 721 -18.27 -74.33 3.82
#